data_AF-A0A5C3PFY4-F1
#
_entry.id   AF-A0A5C3PFY4-F1
#
_cell.length_a   1.000
_cell.length_b   1.000
_cell.length_c   1.000
_cell.angle_alpha   90.00
_cell.angle_beta   90.00
_cell.angle_gamma   90.00
#
_symmetry.space_group_name_H-M   'P 1'
#
loop_
_entity.id
_entity.type
_entity.pdbx_description
1 polymer ?
#
loop_
_entity_poly.entity_id
_entity_poly.type
_entity_poly.pdbx_seq_one_letter_code
_entity_poly.pdbx_strand_id
1 'polypeptide(L)'
;MVAAGLLILSSLLSLALGRPSAVHSEFVVRDQRSEVPLGFKPGNIRNFIPPGMLRLTIALPQNNATGLQASLLDVSDPTSENYGHHLSKSEVEQLVAPKAESSKAVSDWLSKNGISPDSTSASGDMVTIKVPAEKANALLNANFTTYTHEASNTTMVRTLAYSLPSDLQEHVAFIYPTTQFIPPASRKAAVKVIQPFRKTKRSQSKRADIPSQCAQVITPQCLQAIYNIPPTPATAAGNSLGVSGFGGEVANHDDLKDFLAQARPDITNSTFAVQSVDGGSDDGQGTTEASLDIQYTVGLATNVPTTFVSVGDQNQDGDLGGFLDIINFLLAQDDPPRVLTTSFGFDEAPFASQAPDLATTLCNAYAQLGARGTSVLFASGDGGVSGPQANDACDGQAFSPTFPSGCPFLTSVGSTQGINPETAAAFTSGGFSNIFAQPDYQADAVAGYLKTLGNTNAGLFNPKGRAFPDVSTQGVQFAIEVAGQLQGVDGTSASSPTFASVVALLNDALLNAGKSPLGFLNPMLYSQGAAALNDITSGSNPGCGTDGFPAVAGWDAVTGLGTPDFAKLLTLVTGSAASGNSSDASGQDAGTGNSTSTATDSAAASATDSAAATATESAAATATDSAAATATDSAAATATDSAAATATASSGSKKQQQKGGKADKQGKAAQNSKQAAQSSKQAAKQDGQA
;
A
#
# COMPACT_ATOMS: atom_id res chain seq x y z
N MET A 1 82.10 -70.55 4.01
CA MET A 1 81.01 -71.48 4.36
C MET A 1 79.72 -70.67 4.26
N VAL A 2 78.95 -70.82 3.17
CA VAL A 2 77.61 -71.49 3.11
C VAL A 2 76.61 -70.76 4.04
N ALA A 3 75.44 -70.22 3.66
CA ALA A 3 74.47 -70.45 2.57
C ALA A 3 73.56 -69.19 2.49
N ALA A 4 73.00 -68.80 1.33
CA ALA A 4 71.60 -69.04 0.88
C ALA A 4 70.51 -68.67 1.93
N GLY A 5 69.44 -67.92 1.67
CA GLY A 5 68.82 -67.35 0.47
C GLY A 5 67.42 -66.80 0.83
N LEU A 6 66.69 -66.34 -0.20
CA LEU A 6 65.26 -66.00 -0.29
C LEU A 6 64.76 -64.55 0.00
N LEU A 7 64.55 -63.84 -1.11
CA LEU A 7 63.43 -62.95 -1.49
C LEU A 7 62.18 -62.96 -0.59
N ILE A 8 61.69 -61.78 -0.18
CA ILE A 8 60.25 -61.41 -0.22
C ILE A 8 60.06 -59.90 -0.49
N LEU A 9 59.39 -59.64 -1.62
CA LEU A 9 58.45 -58.57 -2.01
C LEU A 9 58.42 -57.19 -1.30
N SER A 10 58.59 -56.19 -2.16
CA SER A 10 58.09 -54.81 -2.10
C SER A 10 56.63 -54.66 -1.65
N SER A 11 56.39 -53.81 -0.65
CA SER A 11 55.11 -53.12 -0.46
C SER A 11 55.34 -51.70 0.09
N LEU A 12 55.35 -50.73 -0.82
CA LEU A 12 55.20 -49.31 -0.50
C LEU A 12 53.72 -49.05 -0.19
N LEU A 13 53.42 -48.81 1.09
CA LEU A 13 52.10 -48.41 1.55
C LEU A 13 51.91 -46.91 1.25
N SER A 14 51.28 -46.61 0.12
CA SER A 14 50.75 -45.28 -0.16
C SER A 14 49.55 -45.02 0.75
N LEU A 15 49.75 -44.29 1.87
CA LEU A 15 48.65 -43.66 2.59
C LEU A 15 48.07 -42.54 1.70
N ALA A 16 47.12 -42.90 0.85
CA ALA A 16 46.20 -41.93 0.28
C ALA A 16 45.29 -41.43 1.42
N LEU A 17 45.58 -40.24 1.94
CA LEU A 17 44.58 -39.43 2.63
C LEU A 17 43.46 -39.17 1.63
N GLY A 18 42.43 -40.02 1.66
CA GLY A 18 41.17 -39.73 1.02
C GLY A 18 40.67 -38.40 1.59
N ARG A 19 40.74 -37.33 0.81
CA ARG A 19 39.89 -36.16 1.04
C ARG A 19 38.46 -36.71 1.12
N PRO A 20 37.64 -36.35 2.12
CA PRO A 20 36.23 -36.65 2.02
C PRO A 20 35.78 -36.04 0.69
N SER A 21 35.35 -36.90 -0.25
CA SER A 21 34.68 -36.43 -1.45
C SER A 21 33.60 -35.50 -0.97
N ALA A 22 33.67 -34.24 -1.40
CA ALA A 22 32.66 -33.23 -1.07
C ALA A 22 31.31 -33.87 -1.37
N VAL A 23 30.54 -34.16 -0.31
CA VAL A 23 29.14 -34.56 -0.44
C VAL A 23 28.54 -33.49 -1.33
N HIS A 24 28.23 -33.84 -2.58
CA HIS A 24 27.41 -32.99 -3.41
C HIS A 24 26.08 -32.95 -2.66
N SER A 25 25.79 -31.82 -2.01
CA SER A 25 24.47 -31.58 -1.43
C SER A 25 23.46 -31.82 -2.55
N GLU A 26 22.59 -32.80 -2.36
CA GLU A 26 21.53 -33.08 -3.31
C GLU A 26 20.66 -31.83 -3.46
N PHE A 27 20.28 -31.49 -4.70
CA PHE A 27 19.36 -30.41 -4.95
C PHE A 27 17.93 -30.87 -4.65
N VAL A 28 17.22 -30.10 -3.84
CA VAL A 28 15.82 -30.31 -3.49
C VAL A 28 14.98 -29.18 -4.06
N VAL A 29 13.88 -29.50 -4.73
CA VAL A 29 12.97 -28.50 -5.32
C VAL A 29 12.43 -27.61 -4.20
N ARG A 30 12.59 -26.29 -4.36
CA ARG A 30 12.12 -25.29 -3.40
C ARG A 30 10.74 -24.75 -3.78
N ASP A 31 10.56 -24.39 -5.04
CA ASP A 31 9.24 -24.02 -5.59
C ASP A 31 9.13 -24.46 -7.05
N GLN A 32 7.91 -24.77 -7.48
CA GLN A 32 7.60 -25.20 -8.82
C GLN A 32 6.17 -24.83 -9.24
N ARG A 33 6.04 -24.49 -10.53
CA ARG A 33 4.79 -24.32 -11.27
C ARG A 33 4.64 -25.48 -12.25
N SER A 34 3.46 -26.08 -12.29
CA SER A 34 3.13 -27.14 -13.26
C SER A 34 3.00 -26.63 -14.68
N GLU A 35 2.62 -25.35 -14.82
CA GLU A 35 2.39 -24.69 -16.11
C GLU A 35 2.72 -23.19 -16.04
N VAL A 36 2.75 -22.55 -17.20
CA VAL A 36 2.90 -21.10 -17.30
C VAL A 36 1.62 -20.44 -16.77
N PRO A 37 1.70 -19.50 -15.82
CA PRO A 37 0.52 -18.84 -15.28
C PRO A 37 -0.33 -18.15 -16.35
N LEU A 38 -1.64 -18.10 -16.10
CA LEU A 38 -2.60 -17.47 -17.00
C LEU A 38 -2.21 -16.01 -17.28
N GLY A 39 -2.36 -15.57 -18.53
CA GLY A 39 -1.98 -14.22 -18.97
C GLY A 39 -0.51 -14.06 -19.32
N PHE A 40 0.29 -15.12 -19.23
CA PHE A 40 1.70 -15.12 -19.64
C PHE A 40 1.94 -16.06 -20.82
N LYS A 41 2.78 -15.61 -21.75
CA LYS A 41 3.25 -16.43 -22.88
C LYS A 41 4.76 -16.63 -22.80
N PRO A 42 5.27 -17.85 -23.04
CA PRO A 42 6.70 -18.08 -23.12
C PRO A 42 7.29 -17.31 -24.29
N GLY A 43 8.36 -16.57 -24.02
CA GLY A 43 9.21 -15.94 -25.02
C GLY A 43 10.41 -16.81 -25.37
N ASN A 44 11.23 -16.32 -26.31
CA ASN A 44 12.52 -16.95 -26.63
C ASN A 44 13.66 -16.12 -26.03
N ILE A 45 14.41 -16.71 -25.08
CA ILE A 45 15.52 -16.05 -24.39
C ILE A 45 16.65 -15.60 -25.34
N ARG A 46 16.80 -16.24 -26.51
CA ARG A 46 17.86 -15.93 -27.49
C ARG A 46 17.76 -14.53 -28.12
N ASN A 47 16.60 -13.88 -28.02
CA ASN A 47 16.38 -12.55 -28.59
C ASN A 47 16.44 -11.41 -27.55
N PHE A 48 16.55 -11.72 -26.25
CA PHE A 48 16.41 -10.72 -25.18
C PHE A 48 17.63 -10.61 -24.25
N ILE A 49 18.56 -11.57 -24.29
CA ILE A 49 19.75 -11.50 -23.43
C ILE A 49 21.03 -11.80 -24.22
N PRO A 50 21.76 -10.75 -24.64
CA PRO A 50 23.21 -10.79 -24.72
C PRO A 50 23.83 -9.77 -23.74
N PRO A 51 24.87 -10.17 -22.99
CA PRO A 51 24.74 -10.81 -21.69
C PRO A 51 24.15 -9.86 -20.62
N GLY A 52 22.89 -10.09 -20.24
CA GLY A 52 22.24 -9.41 -19.11
C GLY A 52 22.46 -10.20 -17.82
N MET A 53 22.89 -9.51 -16.76
CA MET A 53 22.99 -10.07 -15.41
C MET A 53 21.58 -10.17 -14.82
N LEU A 54 21.18 -11.34 -14.33
CA LEU A 54 20.00 -11.50 -13.49
C LEU A 54 20.32 -10.96 -12.09
N ARG A 55 19.40 -10.14 -11.58
CA ARG A 55 19.36 -9.70 -10.18
C ARG A 55 18.42 -10.64 -9.45
N LEU A 56 18.91 -11.27 -8.39
CA LEU A 56 18.13 -12.17 -7.55
C LEU A 56 18.29 -11.76 -6.09
N THR A 57 17.17 -11.52 -5.42
CA THR A 57 17.07 -11.31 -3.99
C THR A 57 16.83 -12.66 -3.32
N ILE A 58 17.76 -13.06 -2.47
CA ILE A 58 17.67 -14.23 -1.61
C ILE A 58 17.14 -13.75 -0.26
N ALA A 59 15.89 -14.06 0.04
CA ALA A 59 15.28 -13.75 1.33
C ALA A 59 15.60 -14.87 2.32
N LEU A 60 16.06 -14.50 3.51
CA LEU A 60 16.32 -15.41 4.62
C LEU A 60 15.13 -15.37 5.59
N PRO A 61 14.85 -16.47 6.32
CA PRO A 61 13.80 -16.46 7.34
C PRO A 61 14.09 -15.43 8.43
N GLN A 62 13.14 -14.54 8.68
CA GLN A 62 13.19 -13.59 9.79
C GLN A 62 13.10 -14.34 11.12
N ASN A 63 13.91 -13.96 12.11
CA ASN A 63 14.00 -14.72 13.37
C ASN A 63 12.75 -14.57 14.26
N ASN A 64 12.16 -13.38 14.34
CA ASN A 64 11.01 -13.10 15.21
C ASN A 64 9.96 -12.18 14.55
N ALA A 65 9.42 -12.59 13.41
CA ALA A 65 8.36 -11.84 12.71
C ALA A 65 7.11 -11.61 13.58
N THR A 66 6.71 -12.60 14.40
CA THR A 66 5.58 -12.44 15.33
C THR A 66 5.89 -11.40 16.41
N GLY A 67 7.11 -11.37 16.94
CA GLY A 67 7.54 -10.34 17.88
C GLY A 67 7.59 -8.94 17.28
N LEU A 68 7.95 -8.80 16.00
CA LEU A 68 7.82 -7.54 15.26
C LEU A 68 6.36 -7.07 15.23
N GLN A 69 5.45 -7.94 14.83
CA GLN A 69 4.02 -7.60 14.72
C GLN A 69 3.41 -7.25 16.09
N ALA A 70 3.77 -8.01 17.14
CA ALA A 70 3.34 -7.72 18.50
C ALA A 70 3.89 -6.36 18.99
N SER A 71 5.18 -6.07 18.74
CA SER A 71 5.79 -4.80 19.13
C SER A 71 5.16 -3.62 18.38
N LEU A 72 4.86 -3.77 17.08
CA LEU A 72 4.14 -2.77 16.31
C LEU A 72 2.78 -2.46 16.93
N LEU A 73 1.99 -3.48 17.24
CA LEU A 73 0.65 -3.29 17.83
C LEU A 73 0.75 -2.65 19.21
N ASP A 74 1.71 -3.08 20.03
CA ASP A 74 1.93 -2.54 21.37
C ASP A 74 2.25 -1.03 21.36
N VAL A 75 3.11 -0.55 20.43
CA VAL A 75 3.42 0.88 20.32
C VAL A 75 2.34 1.70 19.62
N SER A 76 1.33 1.05 19.04
CA SER A 76 0.29 1.68 18.21
C SER A 76 -1.10 1.66 18.85
N ASP A 77 -1.31 0.84 19.88
CA ASP A 77 -2.56 0.76 20.63
C ASP A 77 -2.63 1.91 21.66
N PRO A 78 -3.59 2.85 21.57
CA PRO A 78 -3.73 3.96 22.51
C PRO A 78 -4.02 3.54 23.96
N THR A 79 -4.35 2.28 24.21
CA THR A 79 -4.55 1.72 25.55
C THR A 79 -3.30 1.07 26.12
N SER A 80 -2.26 0.84 25.32
CA SER A 80 -0.98 0.33 25.80
C SER A 80 -0.17 1.40 26.53
N GLU A 81 0.54 0.99 27.59
CA GLU A 81 1.54 1.84 28.26
C GLU A 81 2.70 2.21 27.32
N ASN A 82 2.93 1.44 26.26
CA ASN A 82 3.98 1.68 25.26
C ASN A 82 3.49 2.51 24.07
N TYR A 83 2.26 3.04 24.08
CA TYR A 83 1.73 3.84 22.98
C TYR A 83 2.64 5.03 22.64
N GLY A 84 3.06 5.12 21.38
CA GLY A 84 3.97 6.16 20.90
C GLY A 84 5.44 5.99 21.33
N HIS A 85 5.79 4.94 22.07
CA HIS A 85 7.16 4.56 22.38
C HIS A 85 7.76 3.71 21.24
N HIS A 86 7.84 4.31 20.06
CA HIS A 86 8.34 3.67 18.84
C HIS A 86 9.76 3.11 19.01
N LEU A 87 10.01 2.00 18.34
CA LEU A 87 11.29 1.28 18.39
C LEU A 87 12.36 2.05 17.60
N SER A 88 13.59 1.97 18.08
CA SER A 88 14.77 2.36 17.33
C SER A 88 15.00 1.43 16.13
N LYS A 89 15.77 1.91 15.16
CA LYS A 89 16.21 1.11 14.00
C LYS A 89 16.86 -0.22 14.43
N SER A 90 17.78 -0.17 15.41
CA SER A 90 18.48 -1.36 15.89
C SER A 90 17.57 -2.36 16.60
N GLU A 91 16.54 -1.91 17.33
CA GLU A 91 15.58 -2.81 17.98
C GLU A 91 14.75 -3.55 16.94
N VAL A 92 14.27 -2.84 15.91
CA VAL A 92 13.53 -3.46 14.79
C VAL A 92 14.41 -4.42 14.00
N GLU A 93 15.64 -4.03 13.65
CA GLU A 93 16.59 -4.90 12.95
C GLU A 93 16.85 -6.19 13.72
N GLN A 94 16.99 -6.14 15.05
CA GLN A 94 17.19 -7.34 15.87
C GLN A 94 16.01 -8.31 15.86
N LEU A 95 14.78 -7.82 15.73
CA LEU A 95 13.58 -8.67 15.66
C LEU A 95 13.54 -9.48 14.36
N VAL A 96 13.97 -8.88 13.25
CA VAL A 96 13.89 -9.51 11.92
C VAL A 96 15.18 -10.13 11.42
N ALA A 97 16.33 -9.78 12.02
CA ALA A 97 17.63 -10.30 11.62
C ALA A 97 17.60 -11.84 11.54
N PRO A 98 18.10 -12.47 10.47
CA PRO A 98 18.14 -13.91 10.38
C PRO A 98 19.03 -14.49 11.48
N LYS A 99 18.81 -15.78 11.77
CA LYS A 99 19.73 -16.51 12.64
C LYS A 99 21.13 -16.54 12.04
N ALA A 100 22.15 -16.43 12.89
CA ALA A 100 23.55 -16.38 12.46
C ALA A 100 23.94 -17.60 11.61
N GLU A 101 23.39 -18.79 11.91
CA GLU A 101 23.56 -19.99 11.12
C GLU A 101 23.01 -19.87 9.69
N SER A 102 21.84 -19.23 9.51
CA SER A 102 21.24 -19.01 8.18
C SER A 102 22.08 -18.03 7.36
N SER A 103 22.46 -16.90 7.96
CA SER A 103 23.34 -15.92 7.30
C SER A 103 24.68 -16.55 6.89
N LYS A 104 25.26 -17.37 7.77
CA LYS A 104 26.50 -18.09 7.48
C LYS A 104 26.32 -19.10 6.36
N ALA A 105 25.27 -19.91 6.38
CA ALA A 105 25.01 -20.93 5.37
C ALA A 105 24.85 -20.31 3.98
N VAL A 106 24.06 -19.23 3.86
CA VAL A 106 23.89 -18.51 2.59
C VAL A 106 25.21 -17.86 2.14
N SER A 107 25.95 -17.21 3.04
CA SER A 107 27.25 -16.59 2.73
C SER A 107 28.29 -17.61 2.23
N ASP A 108 28.41 -18.75 2.92
CA ASP A 108 29.32 -19.84 2.55
C ASP A 108 28.92 -20.45 1.20
N TRP A 109 27.61 -20.63 0.96
CA TRP A 109 27.08 -21.13 -0.31
C TRP A 109 27.39 -20.20 -1.49
N LEU A 110 27.16 -18.89 -1.34
CA LEU A 110 27.48 -17.90 -2.37
C LEU A 110 28.99 -17.86 -2.63
N SER A 111 29.80 -17.80 -1.57
CA SER A 111 31.26 -17.78 -1.66
C SER A 111 31.83 -19.03 -2.35
N LYS A 112 31.33 -20.22 -2.01
CA LYS A 112 31.70 -21.49 -2.66
C LYS A 112 31.39 -21.51 -4.15
N ASN A 113 30.38 -20.75 -4.58
CA ASN A 113 30.01 -20.57 -5.98
C ASN A 113 30.71 -19.39 -6.65
N GLY A 114 31.61 -18.68 -5.96
CA GLY A 114 32.31 -17.51 -6.48
C GLY A 114 31.39 -16.31 -6.70
N ILE A 115 30.33 -16.19 -5.91
CA ILE A 115 29.36 -15.10 -5.97
C ILE A 115 29.56 -14.21 -4.76
N SER A 116 29.72 -12.91 -4.98
CA SER A 116 29.68 -11.91 -3.93
C SER A 116 28.32 -11.21 -3.95
N PRO A 117 27.69 -10.94 -2.78
CA PRO A 117 26.53 -10.08 -2.70
C PRO A 117 26.79 -8.71 -3.34
N ASP A 118 25.80 -8.19 -4.05
CA ASP A 118 25.78 -6.82 -4.54
C ASP A 118 25.29 -5.86 -3.44
N SER A 119 24.29 -6.28 -2.69
CA SER A 119 23.76 -5.56 -1.53
C SER A 119 23.16 -6.51 -0.49
N THR A 120 22.90 -5.98 0.70
CA THR A 120 22.26 -6.69 1.81
C THR A 120 21.35 -5.70 2.55
N SER A 121 20.14 -6.12 2.93
CA SER A 121 19.21 -5.28 3.69
C SER A 121 19.80 -4.90 5.06
N ALA A 122 19.26 -3.85 5.68
CA ALA A 122 19.76 -3.33 6.95
C ALA A 122 19.75 -4.38 8.07
N SER A 123 18.71 -5.23 8.11
CA SER A 123 18.58 -6.37 9.03
C SER A 123 19.35 -7.63 8.59
N GLY A 124 19.87 -7.67 7.36
CA GLY A 124 20.55 -8.83 6.80
C GLY A 124 19.62 -9.97 6.35
N ASP A 125 18.31 -9.75 6.35
CA ASP A 125 17.28 -10.72 5.94
C ASP A 125 17.08 -10.85 4.43
N MET A 126 17.69 -9.97 3.64
CA MET A 126 17.70 -10.05 2.18
C MET A 126 19.10 -9.81 1.63
N VAL A 127 19.52 -10.69 0.72
CA VAL A 127 20.81 -10.59 0.03
C VAL A 127 20.59 -10.57 -1.46
N THR A 128 21.01 -9.49 -2.13
CA THR A 128 20.87 -9.35 -3.59
C THR A 128 22.16 -9.78 -4.28
N ILE A 129 22.05 -10.59 -5.32
CA ILE A 129 23.17 -11.02 -6.16
C ILE A 129 22.94 -10.65 -7.63
N LYS A 130 24.03 -10.40 -8.37
CA LYS A 130 24.03 -10.17 -9.82
C LYS A 130 24.82 -11.26 -10.52
N VAL A 131 24.15 -12.11 -11.29
CA VAL A 131 24.79 -13.26 -11.96
C VAL A 131 24.24 -13.48 -13.38
N PRO A 132 25.04 -14.00 -14.33
CA PRO A 132 24.51 -14.41 -15.63
C PRO A 132 23.42 -15.49 -15.50
N ALA A 133 22.48 -15.55 -16.43
CA ALA A 133 21.40 -16.54 -16.42
C ALA A 133 21.91 -18.00 -16.36
N GLU A 134 23.01 -18.31 -17.07
CA GLU A 134 23.65 -19.64 -17.01
C GLU A 134 24.16 -19.98 -15.61
N LYS A 135 24.71 -18.98 -14.90
CA LYS A 135 25.19 -19.15 -13.52
C LYS A 135 24.01 -19.30 -12.55
N ALA A 136 22.92 -18.56 -12.74
CA ALA A 136 21.69 -18.73 -11.96
C ALA A 136 21.07 -20.12 -12.15
N ASN A 137 21.00 -20.60 -13.40
CA ASN A 137 20.52 -21.95 -13.72
C ASN A 137 21.35 -23.03 -13.02
N ALA A 138 22.68 -22.90 -13.03
CA ALA A 138 23.57 -23.82 -12.32
C ALA A 138 23.46 -23.73 -10.79
N LEU A 139 23.29 -22.51 -10.26
CA LEU A 139 23.18 -22.24 -8.83
C LEU A 139 21.90 -22.80 -8.22
N LEU A 140 20.80 -22.75 -8.98
CA LEU A 140 19.44 -23.05 -8.52
C LEU A 140 18.83 -24.29 -9.16
N ASN A 141 19.60 -25.06 -9.94
CA ASN A 141 19.08 -26.17 -10.77
C ASN A 141 17.76 -25.78 -11.48
N ALA A 142 17.81 -24.65 -12.18
CA ALA A 142 16.65 -23.98 -12.75
C ALA A 142 16.80 -23.79 -14.26
N ASN A 143 15.75 -23.29 -14.90
CA ASN A 143 15.77 -22.93 -16.31
C ASN A 143 15.08 -21.58 -16.52
N PHE A 144 15.85 -20.50 -16.40
CA PHE A 144 15.37 -19.15 -16.66
C PHE A 144 15.15 -18.92 -18.16
N THR A 145 13.97 -18.42 -18.51
CA THR A 145 13.60 -17.99 -19.87
C THR A 145 12.76 -16.71 -19.80
N THR A 146 12.51 -16.08 -20.94
CA THR A 146 11.62 -14.92 -21.03
C THR A 146 10.16 -15.35 -21.07
N TYR A 147 9.31 -14.52 -20.50
CA TYR A 147 7.86 -14.59 -20.56
C TYR A 147 7.31 -13.19 -20.80
N THR A 148 6.22 -13.08 -21.55
CA THR A 148 5.55 -11.81 -21.80
C THR A 148 4.17 -11.84 -21.17
N HIS A 149 3.87 -10.87 -20.31
CA HIS A 149 2.54 -10.64 -19.79
C HIS A 149 1.67 -10.05 -20.91
N GLU A 150 0.62 -10.76 -21.30
CA GLU A 150 -0.16 -10.46 -22.51
C GLU A 150 -0.86 -9.09 -22.46
N ALA A 151 -1.42 -8.72 -21.30
CA ALA A 151 -2.20 -7.49 -21.17
C ALA A 151 -1.32 -6.23 -21.18
N SER A 152 -0.16 -6.29 -20.51
CA SER A 152 0.77 -5.15 -20.41
C SER A 152 1.85 -5.13 -21.50
N ASN A 153 2.04 -6.25 -22.21
CA ASN A 153 3.17 -6.49 -23.11
C ASN A 153 4.56 -6.39 -22.43
N THR A 154 4.61 -6.48 -21.10
CA THR A 154 5.86 -6.48 -20.32
C THR A 154 6.54 -7.83 -20.42
N THR A 155 7.84 -7.83 -20.70
CA THR A 155 8.66 -9.04 -20.78
C THR A 155 9.51 -9.20 -19.54
N MET A 156 9.48 -10.38 -18.94
CA MET A 156 10.18 -10.73 -17.71
C MET A 156 10.99 -12.01 -17.85
N VAL A 157 12.04 -12.14 -17.05
CA VAL A 157 12.83 -13.38 -16.96
C VAL A 157 12.39 -14.17 -15.73
N ARG A 158 11.95 -15.40 -15.92
CA ARG A 158 11.42 -16.29 -14.88
C ARG A 158 11.81 -17.74 -15.12
N THR A 159 11.57 -18.58 -14.14
CA THR A 159 11.65 -20.04 -14.28
C THR A 159 10.39 -20.68 -13.71
N LEU A 160 10.02 -21.86 -14.20
CA LEU A 160 8.89 -22.61 -13.64
C LEU A 160 9.29 -23.45 -12.43
N ALA A 161 10.57 -23.67 -12.17
CA ALA A 161 11.01 -24.38 -10.98
C ALA A 161 12.42 -23.96 -10.60
N TYR A 162 12.70 -23.97 -9.31
CA TYR A 162 14.06 -23.88 -8.81
C TYR A 162 14.26 -24.78 -7.60
N SER A 163 15.50 -25.18 -7.39
CA SER A 163 15.94 -26.05 -6.31
C SER A 163 17.05 -25.38 -5.52
N LEU A 164 17.23 -25.81 -4.28
CA LEU A 164 18.36 -25.44 -3.46
C LEU A 164 19.08 -26.70 -2.99
N PRO A 165 20.40 -26.64 -2.72
CA PRO A 165 21.08 -27.59 -1.85
C PRO A 165 20.22 -27.95 -0.63
N SER A 166 20.15 -29.24 -0.30
CA SER A 166 19.32 -29.74 0.80
C SER A 166 19.60 -29.06 2.15
N ASP A 167 20.86 -28.67 2.38
CA ASP A 167 21.33 -27.94 3.56
C ASP A 167 20.93 -26.45 3.58
N LEU A 168 20.37 -25.89 2.50
CA LEU A 168 19.89 -24.50 2.45
C LEU A 168 18.38 -24.36 2.55
N GLN A 169 17.63 -25.46 2.54
CA GLN A 169 16.16 -25.43 2.51
C GLN A 169 15.56 -24.69 3.71
N GLU A 170 16.17 -24.77 4.88
CA GLU A 170 15.72 -24.07 6.09
C GLU A 170 16.31 -22.65 6.25
N HIS A 171 17.31 -22.29 5.44
CA HIS A 171 18.03 -21.02 5.54
C HIS A 171 17.62 -19.97 4.51
N VAL A 172 16.85 -20.37 3.49
CA VAL A 172 16.31 -19.49 2.45
C VAL A 172 14.79 -19.56 2.48
N ALA A 173 14.13 -18.42 2.71
CA ALA A 173 12.68 -18.30 2.65
C ALA A 173 12.20 -18.41 1.20
N PHE A 174 12.75 -17.58 0.31
CA PHE A 174 12.51 -17.65 -1.13
C PHE A 174 13.62 -16.93 -1.90
N ILE A 175 13.67 -17.14 -3.21
CA ILE A 175 14.49 -16.35 -4.12
C ILE A 175 13.58 -15.66 -5.12
N TYR A 176 13.74 -14.35 -5.26
CA TYR A 176 12.94 -13.52 -6.16
C TYR A 176 13.84 -12.75 -7.14
N PRO A 177 13.47 -12.60 -8.42
CA PRO A 177 12.38 -13.29 -9.09
C PRO A 177 12.79 -14.72 -9.51
N THR A 178 11.93 -15.70 -9.25
CA THR A 178 12.06 -17.07 -9.77
C THR A 178 10.76 -17.54 -10.41
N THR A 179 9.86 -18.08 -9.60
CA THR A 179 8.58 -18.71 -9.94
C THR A 179 7.39 -17.79 -9.72
N GLN A 180 7.62 -16.56 -9.27
CA GLN A 180 6.59 -15.56 -8.98
C GLN A 180 6.28 -14.75 -10.25
N PHE A 181 5.16 -15.03 -10.93
CA PHE A 181 4.72 -14.26 -12.10
C PHE A 181 3.73 -13.18 -11.65
N ILE A 182 4.26 -12.05 -11.23
CA ILE A 182 3.49 -10.89 -10.78
C ILE A 182 3.39 -9.90 -11.94
N PRO A 183 2.18 -9.55 -12.41
CA PRO A 183 2.00 -8.44 -13.35
C PRO A 183 2.53 -7.12 -12.77
N PRO A 184 3.03 -6.20 -13.60
CA PRO A 184 3.46 -4.89 -13.12
C PRO A 184 2.34 -4.13 -12.39
N ALA A 185 2.74 -3.25 -11.47
CA ALA A 185 1.81 -2.36 -10.76
C ALA A 185 0.96 -1.54 -11.75
N SER A 186 -0.30 -1.31 -11.39
CA SER A 186 -1.23 -0.50 -12.18
C SER A 186 -0.89 0.99 -12.09
N ARG A 187 -1.11 1.75 -13.19
CA ARG A 187 -0.64 3.15 -13.35
C ARG A 187 -1.65 4.12 -14.00
N LYS A 188 -2.95 3.88 -13.91
CA LYS A 188 -3.93 4.67 -14.68
C LYS A 188 -4.80 5.53 -13.79
N ALA A 189 -4.40 6.78 -13.61
CA ALA A 189 -5.31 7.82 -13.14
C ALA A 189 -6.31 8.19 -14.25
N ALA A 190 -7.56 8.48 -13.88
CA ALA A 190 -8.56 8.98 -14.82
C ALA A 190 -8.39 10.50 -14.99
N VAL A 191 -7.98 10.95 -16.20
CA VAL A 191 -7.62 12.35 -16.48
C VAL A 191 -8.64 13.04 -17.38
N LYS A 192 -9.00 14.29 -17.04
CA LYS A 192 -9.80 15.21 -17.87
C LYS A 192 -9.12 16.58 -17.90
N VAL A 193 -9.01 17.23 -19.06
CA VAL A 193 -8.51 18.61 -19.13
C VAL A 193 -9.58 19.56 -18.57
N ILE A 194 -9.22 20.46 -17.65
CA ILE A 194 -10.14 21.43 -17.05
C ILE A 194 -9.75 22.87 -17.40
N GLN A 195 -10.72 23.78 -17.34
CA GLN A 195 -10.49 25.20 -17.61
C GLN A 195 -9.88 25.88 -16.38
N PRO A 196 -9.05 26.94 -16.56
CA PRO A 196 -8.46 27.69 -15.46
C PRO A 196 -9.52 28.22 -14.48
N PHE A 197 -9.18 28.26 -13.19
CA PHE A 197 -10.08 28.75 -12.15
C PHE A 197 -10.54 30.18 -12.45
N ARG A 198 -11.85 30.40 -12.54
CA ARG A 198 -12.40 31.76 -12.58
C ARG A 198 -12.19 32.41 -11.22
N LYS A 199 -11.49 33.55 -11.19
CA LYS A 199 -11.31 34.38 -9.98
C LYS A 199 -12.69 34.79 -9.42
N THR A 200 -13.17 34.11 -8.38
CA THR A 200 -14.37 34.53 -7.65
C THR A 200 -13.98 35.57 -6.60
N LYS A 201 -14.85 36.57 -6.40
CA LYS A 201 -14.64 37.58 -5.34
C LYS A 201 -14.80 36.91 -3.98
N ARG A 202 -13.76 37.01 -3.13
CA ARG A 202 -13.73 36.51 -1.75
C ARG A 202 -14.96 37.00 -0.98
N SER A 203 -15.87 36.11 -0.60
CA SER A 203 -16.93 36.41 0.37
C SER A 203 -16.33 36.32 1.77
N GLN A 204 -16.39 37.41 2.53
CA GLN A 204 -16.01 37.43 3.94
C GLN A 204 -17.22 36.98 4.79
N SER A 205 -17.51 35.68 4.90
CA SER A 205 -18.43 35.18 5.93
C SER A 205 -17.65 34.54 7.09
N LYS A 206 -18.04 34.90 8.32
CA LYS A 206 -17.50 34.36 9.58
C LYS A 206 -18.24 33.06 9.93
N ARG A 207 -17.98 32.01 9.15
CA ARG A 207 -18.10 30.56 9.39
C ARG A 207 -17.54 29.94 8.10
N ALA A 208 -16.79 28.84 8.18
CA ALA A 208 -16.20 28.24 6.99
C ALA A 208 -17.29 27.56 6.14
N ASP A 209 -18.06 28.34 5.39
CA ASP A 209 -18.94 27.81 4.37
C ASP A 209 -18.06 27.16 3.29
N ILE A 210 -18.32 25.88 2.99
CA ILE A 210 -17.57 25.17 1.94
C ILE A 210 -17.75 25.94 0.62
N PRO A 211 -16.65 26.38 -0.03
CA PRO A 211 -16.77 27.21 -1.22
C PRO A 211 -17.60 26.52 -2.31
N SER A 212 -18.52 27.23 -2.94
CA SER A 212 -19.43 26.62 -3.92
C SER A 212 -18.73 26.02 -5.14
N GLN A 213 -17.52 26.49 -5.47
CA GLN A 213 -16.71 25.88 -6.53
C GLN A 213 -16.26 24.45 -6.22
N CYS A 214 -16.23 24.04 -4.94
CA CYS A 214 -15.78 22.72 -4.52
C CYS A 214 -16.67 21.59 -5.04
N ALA A 215 -17.91 21.90 -5.45
CA ALA A 215 -18.79 20.94 -6.11
C ALA A 215 -18.36 20.59 -7.55
N GLN A 216 -17.50 21.41 -8.17
CA GLN A 216 -17.04 21.25 -9.56
C GLN A 216 -15.55 20.94 -9.66
N VAL A 217 -14.77 21.41 -8.69
CA VAL A 217 -13.33 21.24 -8.66
C VAL A 217 -12.83 21.25 -7.23
N ILE A 218 -12.10 20.21 -6.86
CA ILE A 218 -11.43 20.11 -5.57
C ILE A 218 -10.06 20.78 -5.70
N THR A 219 -9.79 21.67 -4.74
CA THR A 219 -8.48 22.30 -4.51
C THR A 219 -8.09 22.09 -3.04
N PRO A 220 -6.85 22.40 -2.63
CA PRO A 220 -6.47 22.31 -1.22
C PRO A 220 -7.40 23.09 -0.27
N GLN A 221 -7.90 24.27 -0.66
CA GLN A 221 -8.87 25.00 0.19
C GLN A 221 -10.22 24.30 0.30
N CYS A 222 -10.64 23.55 -0.72
CA CYS A 222 -11.84 22.74 -0.62
C CYS A 222 -11.67 21.67 0.45
N LEU A 223 -10.56 20.94 0.43
CA LEU A 223 -10.27 19.89 1.42
C LEU A 223 -10.10 20.48 2.82
N GLN A 224 -9.48 21.66 2.95
CA GLN A 224 -9.42 22.39 4.21
C GLN A 224 -10.81 22.72 4.77
N ALA A 225 -11.73 23.16 3.91
CA ALA A 225 -13.10 23.47 4.32
C ALA A 225 -13.94 22.22 4.61
N ILE A 226 -13.80 21.16 3.79
CA ILE A 226 -14.56 19.91 3.93
C ILE A 226 -14.13 19.14 5.19
N TYR A 227 -12.83 19.08 5.48
CA TYR A 227 -12.25 18.25 6.54
C TYR A 227 -11.73 19.04 7.75
N ASN A 228 -12.07 20.32 7.86
CA ASN A 228 -11.61 21.21 8.94
C ASN A 228 -10.08 21.28 9.09
N ILE A 229 -9.32 21.08 8.01
CA ILE A 229 -7.85 21.13 8.03
C ILE A 229 -7.42 22.60 8.16
N PRO A 230 -6.55 22.95 9.12
CA PRO A 230 -6.11 24.32 9.29
C PRO A 230 -5.25 24.77 8.11
N PRO A 231 -5.37 26.03 7.67
CA PRO A 231 -4.46 26.61 6.68
C PRO A 231 -3.10 27.02 7.28
N THR A 232 -2.97 26.95 8.61
CA THR A 232 -1.75 27.30 9.34
C THR A 232 -0.59 26.41 8.91
N PRO A 233 0.54 26.97 8.47
CA PRO A 233 1.72 26.18 8.15
C PRO A 233 2.26 25.43 9.37
N ALA A 234 2.77 24.22 9.14
CA ALA A 234 3.50 23.41 10.11
C ALA A 234 4.76 24.14 10.61
N THR A 235 5.17 23.80 11.83
CA THR A 235 6.28 24.46 12.54
C THR A 235 7.22 23.51 13.29
N ALA A 236 6.80 22.27 13.52
CA ALA A 236 7.56 21.30 14.29
C ALA A 236 8.83 20.86 13.55
N ALA A 237 9.95 20.89 14.28
CA ALA A 237 11.17 20.24 13.83
C ALA A 237 11.01 18.70 13.91
N GLY A 238 11.63 17.97 12.97
CA GLY A 238 11.61 16.50 12.96
C GLY A 238 10.34 15.86 12.38
N ASN A 239 9.40 16.66 11.87
CA ASN A 239 8.30 16.18 11.04
C ASN A 239 8.77 15.97 9.59
N SER A 240 8.17 15.03 8.87
CA SER A 240 8.51 14.73 7.48
C SER A 240 7.43 13.91 6.79
N LEU A 241 7.28 14.11 5.48
CA LEU A 241 6.35 13.38 4.61
C LEU A 241 7.11 12.84 3.39
N GLY A 242 6.98 11.55 3.13
CA GLY A 242 7.49 10.88 1.93
C GLY A 242 6.38 10.56 0.94
N VAL A 243 6.65 10.77 -0.35
CA VAL A 243 5.79 10.37 -1.47
C VAL A 243 6.57 9.40 -2.35
N SER A 244 6.06 8.19 -2.55
CA SER A 244 6.72 7.19 -3.40
C SER A 244 6.37 7.42 -4.87
N GLY A 245 7.37 7.48 -5.75
CA GLY A 245 7.19 7.52 -7.20
C GLY A 245 7.81 6.31 -7.88
N PHE A 246 7.08 5.63 -8.75
CA PHE A 246 7.56 4.43 -9.46
C PHE A 246 7.43 4.58 -10.96
N GLY A 247 8.18 3.77 -11.71
CA GLY A 247 7.89 3.59 -13.12
C GLY A 247 8.11 4.82 -14.01
N GLY A 248 8.99 5.72 -13.59
CA GLY A 248 9.33 6.93 -14.32
C GLY A 248 8.38 8.11 -14.07
N GLU A 249 7.58 8.09 -13.00
CA GLU A 249 6.85 9.29 -12.58
C GLU A 249 7.83 10.40 -12.18
N VAL A 250 7.53 11.63 -12.60
CA VAL A 250 8.39 12.81 -12.42
C VAL A 250 7.61 13.88 -11.66
N ALA A 251 8.02 14.16 -10.43
CA ALA A 251 7.57 15.33 -9.69
C ALA A 251 8.34 16.55 -10.17
N ASN A 252 7.64 17.55 -10.73
CA ASN A 252 8.29 18.73 -11.30
C ASN A 252 8.09 19.98 -10.42
N HIS A 253 9.19 20.70 -10.16
CA HIS A 253 9.19 21.90 -9.33
C HIS A 253 8.43 23.09 -9.94
N ASP A 254 8.48 23.27 -11.25
CA ASP A 254 7.74 24.35 -11.93
C ASP A 254 6.23 24.07 -11.92
N ASP A 255 5.81 22.82 -12.13
CA ASP A 255 4.41 22.41 -12.02
C ASP A 255 3.86 22.66 -10.61
N LEU A 256 4.62 22.31 -9.56
CA LEU A 256 4.22 22.62 -8.19
C LEU A 256 4.10 24.14 -7.97
N LYS A 257 5.06 24.93 -8.45
CA LYS A 257 5.05 26.38 -8.30
C LYS A 257 3.82 26.99 -8.97
N ASP A 258 3.50 26.57 -10.19
CA ASP A 258 2.36 27.06 -10.96
C ASP A 258 1.03 26.60 -10.33
N PHE A 259 0.98 25.39 -9.78
CA PHE A 259 -0.15 24.92 -8.99
C PHE A 259 -0.36 25.80 -7.74
N LEU A 260 0.68 26.03 -6.92
CA LEU A 260 0.58 26.82 -5.70
C LEU A 260 0.17 28.27 -6.00
N ALA A 261 0.67 28.88 -7.08
CA ALA A 261 0.28 30.22 -7.48
C ALA A 261 -1.23 30.36 -7.77
N GLN A 262 -1.86 29.28 -8.25
CA GLN A 262 -3.29 29.25 -8.59
C GLN A 262 -4.16 28.76 -7.42
N ALA A 263 -3.75 27.66 -6.79
CA ALA A 263 -4.54 26.90 -5.84
C ALA A 263 -4.13 27.11 -4.38
N ARG A 264 -3.01 27.78 -4.06
CA ARG A 264 -2.61 28.19 -2.69
C ARG A 264 -1.80 29.51 -2.74
N PRO A 265 -2.37 30.62 -3.22
CA PRO A 265 -1.64 31.89 -3.39
C PRO A 265 -1.17 32.52 -2.06
N ASP A 266 -1.64 31.99 -0.93
CA ASP A 266 -1.16 32.30 0.41
C ASP A 266 0.21 31.67 0.75
N ILE A 267 0.65 30.67 -0.02
CA ILE A 267 1.96 30.03 0.09
C ILE A 267 2.94 30.74 -0.84
N THR A 268 3.98 31.36 -0.28
CA THR A 268 4.96 32.12 -1.08
C THR A 268 6.23 31.34 -1.41
N ASN A 269 6.66 30.39 -0.56
CA ASN A 269 7.95 29.70 -0.68
C ASN A 269 7.85 28.24 -0.17
N SER A 270 7.16 27.36 -0.89
CA SER A 270 7.16 25.91 -0.57
C SER A 270 7.61 25.09 -1.77
N THR A 271 8.30 24.00 -1.46
CA THR A 271 8.83 23.04 -2.44
C THR A 271 8.95 21.67 -1.76
N PHE A 272 9.44 20.68 -2.50
CA PHE A 272 9.80 19.35 -2.02
C PHE A 272 11.28 19.07 -2.25
N ALA A 273 11.79 18.01 -1.63
CA ALA A 273 13.09 17.40 -1.94
C ALA A 273 12.90 16.13 -2.77
N VAL A 274 13.95 15.67 -3.45
CA VAL A 274 13.93 14.42 -4.21
C VAL A 274 15.01 13.47 -3.68
N GLN A 275 14.63 12.22 -3.48
CA GLN A 275 15.56 11.12 -3.20
C GLN A 275 15.50 10.13 -4.36
N SER A 276 16.66 9.80 -4.93
CA SER A 276 16.77 8.84 -6.03
C SER A 276 17.00 7.43 -5.48
N VAL A 277 16.19 6.49 -5.94
CA VAL A 277 16.38 5.05 -5.75
C VAL A 277 16.51 4.42 -7.14
N ASP A 278 17.49 3.54 -7.32
CA ASP A 278 17.72 2.80 -8.57
C ASP A 278 17.73 3.68 -9.84
N GLY A 279 18.37 4.84 -9.72
CA GLY A 279 18.54 5.79 -10.82
C GLY A 279 17.28 6.59 -11.15
N GLY A 280 16.30 6.66 -10.25
CA GLY A 280 15.16 7.56 -10.40
C GLY A 280 15.59 9.02 -10.46
N SER A 281 14.82 9.83 -11.17
CA SER A 281 15.10 11.25 -11.39
C SER A 281 13.82 12.07 -11.33
N ASP A 282 13.97 13.38 -11.12
CA ASP A 282 12.96 14.41 -11.32
C ASP A 282 13.22 15.24 -12.60
N ASP A 283 14.23 14.86 -13.38
CA ASP A 283 14.52 15.46 -14.68
C ASP A 283 13.39 15.18 -15.67
N GLY A 284 12.78 16.25 -16.21
CA GLY A 284 11.83 16.14 -17.31
C GLY A 284 10.54 16.92 -17.09
N GLN A 285 9.55 16.59 -17.92
CA GLN A 285 8.19 17.10 -17.78
C GLN A 285 7.51 16.37 -16.63
N GLY A 286 6.74 17.10 -15.81
CA GLY A 286 5.98 16.48 -14.74
C GLY A 286 4.95 15.49 -15.27
N THR A 287 4.68 14.46 -14.49
CA THR A 287 3.67 13.44 -14.79
C THR A 287 2.46 13.60 -13.88
N THR A 288 1.30 13.13 -14.34
CA THR A 288 0.03 13.35 -13.64
C THR A 288 0.03 12.81 -12.20
N GLU A 289 0.55 11.60 -11.98
CA GLU A 289 0.52 10.95 -10.66
C GLU A 289 1.43 11.68 -9.67
N ALA A 290 2.71 11.87 -10.03
CA ALA A 290 3.66 12.58 -9.18
C ALA A 290 3.26 14.04 -8.91
N SER A 291 2.71 14.72 -9.92
CA SER A 291 2.17 16.07 -9.74
C SER A 291 0.99 16.08 -8.76
N LEU A 292 0.03 15.17 -8.90
CA LEU A 292 -1.11 15.05 -7.97
C LEU A 292 -0.63 14.83 -6.53
N ASP A 293 0.20 13.82 -6.31
CA ASP A 293 0.68 13.47 -4.97
C ASP A 293 1.46 14.62 -4.32
N ILE A 294 2.37 15.24 -5.05
CA ILE A 294 3.21 16.33 -4.52
C ILE A 294 2.41 17.62 -4.30
N GLN A 295 1.51 17.96 -5.22
CA GLN A 295 0.72 19.18 -5.12
C GLN A 295 -0.26 19.14 -3.95
N TYR A 296 -0.87 17.98 -3.68
CA TYR A 296 -1.80 17.86 -2.55
C TYR A 296 -1.09 17.60 -1.21
N THR A 297 0.12 17.04 -1.20
CA THR A 297 0.92 16.99 0.04
C THR A 297 1.46 18.37 0.42
N VAL A 298 2.27 19.00 -0.44
CA VAL A 298 2.83 20.34 -0.17
C VAL A 298 1.74 21.39 -0.03
N GLY A 299 0.69 21.27 -0.83
CA GLY A 299 -0.44 22.20 -0.85
C GLY A 299 -1.40 22.06 0.33
N LEU A 300 -1.38 20.97 1.11
CA LEU A 300 -2.19 20.83 2.34
C LEU A 300 -1.33 20.91 3.59
N ALA A 301 -0.29 20.08 3.69
CA ALA A 301 0.65 20.04 4.79
C ALA A 301 1.78 21.07 4.61
N THR A 302 1.39 22.34 4.42
CA THR A 302 2.33 23.44 4.17
C THR A 302 3.41 23.50 5.25
N ASN A 303 4.68 23.65 4.85
CA ASN A 303 5.89 23.63 5.69
C ASN A 303 6.24 22.29 6.37
N VAL A 304 5.50 21.20 6.15
CA VAL A 304 6.04 19.88 6.44
C VAL A 304 7.10 19.56 5.38
N PRO A 305 8.34 19.17 5.76
CA PRO A 305 9.34 18.73 4.79
C PRO A 305 8.86 17.52 3.98
N THR A 306 8.54 17.75 2.70
CA THR A 306 8.07 16.71 1.77
C THR A 306 9.21 16.24 0.89
N THR A 307 9.36 14.92 0.77
CA THR A 307 10.35 14.26 -0.11
C THR A 307 9.64 13.35 -1.12
N PHE A 308 9.89 13.56 -2.40
CA PHE A 308 9.54 12.61 -3.46
C PHE A 308 10.65 11.57 -3.58
N VAL A 309 10.34 10.31 -3.32
CA VAL A 309 11.27 9.18 -3.46
C VAL A 309 11.07 8.60 -4.86
N SER A 310 11.88 9.04 -5.81
CA SER A 310 11.81 8.64 -7.21
C SER A 310 12.54 7.31 -7.42
N VAL A 311 11.80 6.27 -7.79
CA VAL A 311 12.33 4.94 -8.09
C VAL A 311 12.45 4.77 -9.60
N GLY A 312 13.68 4.55 -10.05
CA GLY A 312 14.01 4.40 -11.46
C GLY A 312 13.81 2.98 -12.01
N ASP A 313 14.03 2.85 -13.32
CA ASP A 313 13.89 1.58 -14.05
C ASP A 313 15.09 0.63 -13.82
N GLN A 314 16.12 1.05 -13.09
CA GLN A 314 17.23 0.17 -12.71
C GLN A 314 16.93 -0.64 -11.45
N ASN A 315 15.63 -0.83 -11.12
CA ASN A 315 15.20 -1.60 -9.96
C ASN A 315 15.77 -3.03 -9.99
N GLN A 316 15.87 -3.59 -8.80
CA GLN A 316 16.51 -4.86 -8.48
C GLN A 316 15.48 -5.95 -8.17
N ASP A 317 14.22 -5.56 -8.08
CA ASP A 317 13.06 -6.38 -7.74
C ASP A 317 12.13 -6.68 -8.94
N GLY A 318 12.69 -6.66 -10.14
CA GLY A 318 12.02 -7.16 -11.34
C GLY A 318 10.67 -6.50 -11.61
N ASP A 319 9.59 -7.26 -11.49
CA ASP A 319 8.24 -6.78 -11.84
C ASP A 319 7.47 -6.17 -10.67
N LEU A 320 8.09 -6.13 -9.48
CA LEU A 320 7.62 -5.30 -8.37
C LEU A 320 7.89 -3.82 -8.62
N GLY A 321 8.68 -3.47 -9.65
CA GLY A 321 8.82 -2.11 -10.15
C GLY A 321 9.43 -1.14 -9.14
N GLY A 322 10.21 -1.65 -8.17
CA GLY A 322 10.89 -0.89 -7.14
C GLY A 322 10.24 -0.95 -5.74
N PHE A 323 9.13 -1.66 -5.55
CA PHE A 323 8.44 -1.77 -4.25
C PHE A 323 9.30 -2.39 -3.15
N LEU A 324 10.08 -3.42 -3.46
CA LEU A 324 11.00 -4.03 -2.51
C LEU A 324 12.25 -3.16 -2.31
N ASP A 325 12.68 -2.45 -3.35
CA ASP A 325 13.88 -1.60 -3.28
C ASP A 325 13.64 -0.34 -2.45
N ILE A 326 12.51 0.35 -2.67
CA ILE A 326 12.15 1.54 -1.89
C ILE A 326 11.96 1.22 -0.41
N ILE A 327 11.29 0.11 -0.07
CA ILE A 327 11.06 -0.22 1.35
C ILE A 327 12.37 -0.56 2.04
N ASN A 328 13.28 -1.27 1.38
CA ASN A 328 14.63 -1.53 1.91
C ASN A 328 15.47 -0.25 2.01
N PHE A 329 15.36 0.65 1.03
CA PHE A 329 16.01 1.96 1.07
C PHE A 329 15.54 2.78 2.28
N LEU A 330 14.23 2.84 2.52
CA LEU A 330 13.66 3.56 3.66
C LEU A 330 14.03 2.91 5.00
N LEU A 331 14.01 1.57 5.09
CA LEU A 331 14.45 0.85 6.28
C LEU A 331 15.93 1.10 6.60
N ALA A 332 16.77 1.30 5.58
CA ALA A 332 18.18 1.62 5.76
C ALA A 332 18.42 3.07 6.26
N GLN A 333 17.46 3.98 6.14
CA GLN A 333 17.59 5.34 6.67
C GLN A 333 17.56 5.33 8.20
N ASP A 334 18.35 6.19 8.85
CA ASP A 334 18.28 6.38 10.30
C ASP A 334 16.99 7.11 10.71
N ASP A 335 16.59 8.10 9.89
CA ASP A 335 15.37 8.89 10.04
C ASP A 335 14.47 8.77 8.80
N PRO A 336 13.67 7.69 8.68
CA PRO A 336 12.66 7.56 7.62
C PRO A 336 11.58 8.64 7.78
N PRO A 337 10.78 8.90 6.72
CA PRO A 337 9.69 9.86 6.79
C PRO A 337 8.68 9.50 7.91
N ARG A 338 8.12 10.50 8.60
CA ARG A 338 7.08 10.26 9.63
C ARG A 338 5.75 9.81 9.03
N VAL A 339 5.49 10.18 7.78
CA VAL A 339 4.33 9.72 6.99
C VAL A 339 4.81 9.34 5.60
N LEU A 340 4.43 8.18 5.11
CA LEU A 340 4.71 7.70 3.75
C LEU A 340 3.38 7.47 3.02
N THR A 341 3.18 8.12 1.87
CA THR A 341 2.03 7.86 1.00
C THR A 341 2.48 7.23 -0.31
N THR A 342 1.74 6.22 -0.77
CA THR A 342 2.00 5.52 -2.03
C THR A 342 0.71 5.29 -2.80
N SER A 343 0.67 5.76 -4.04
CA SER A 343 -0.50 5.70 -4.92
C SER A 343 -0.39 4.60 -5.99
N PHE A 344 0.28 3.49 -5.64
CA PHE A 344 0.53 2.35 -6.53
C PHE A 344 0.12 1.05 -5.85
N GLY A 345 -0.32 0.08 -6.66
CA GLY A 345 -0.70 -1.23 -6.18
C GLY A 345 -0.85 -2.28 -7.27
N PHE A 346 -1.13 -3.50 -6.83
CA PHE A 346 -1.24 -4.70 -7.63
C PHE A 346 -2.57 -5.40 -7.35
N ASP A 347 -2.97 -6.29 -8.25
CA ASP A 347 -3.91 -7.35 -7.89
C ASP A 347 -3.29 -8.23 -6.81
N GLU A 348 -4.06 -8.60 -5.79
CA GLU A 348 -3.57 -9.49 -4.74
C GLU A 348 -3.50 -10.95 -5.20
N ALA A 349 -4.33 -11.36 -6.18
CA ALA A 349 -4.45 -12.75 -6.60
C ALA A 349 -3.14 -13.41 -7.07
N PRO A 350 -2.26 -12.74 -7.86
CA PRO A 350 -0.93 -13.27 -8.18
C PRO A 350 -0.06 -13.51 -6.94
N PHE A 351 -0.12 -12.64 -5.93
CA PHE A 351 0.60 -12.84 -4.68
C PHE A 351 0.02 -14.01 -3.88
N ALA A 352 -1.31 -14.10 -3.77
CA ALA A 352 -1.96 -15.17 -3.01
C ALA A 352 -1.66 -16.57 -3.59
N SER A 353 -1.69 -16.70 -4.91
CA SER A 353 -1.48 -17.98 -5.60
C SER A 353 -0.02 -18.32 -5.89
N GLN A 354 0.85 -17.31 -5.99
CA GLN A 354 2.22 -17.51 -6.47
C GLN A 354 3.31 -17.01 -5.54
N ALA A 355 3.05 -16.03 -4.69
CA ALA A 355 4.08 -15.37 -3.90
C ALA A 355 3.63 -14.96 -2.49
N PRO A 356 3.01 -15.85 -1.69
CA PRO A 356 2.52 -15.49 -0.36
C PRO A 356 3.66 -15.07 0.59
N ASP A 357 4.83 -15.70 0.47
CA ASP A 357 6.01 -15.34 1.27
C ASP A 357 6.56 -13.96 0.90
N LEU A 358 6.49 -13.58 -0.38
CA LEU A 358 6.88 -12.25 -0.85
C LEU A 358 5.92 -11.17 -0.33
N ALA A 359 4.61 -11.43 -0.40
CA ALA A 359 3.60 -10.53 0.17
C ALA A 359 3.78 -10.36 1.68
N THR A 360 4.02 -11.45 2.41
CA THR A 360 4.29 -11.44 3.84
C THR A 360 5.55 -10.65 4.16
N THR A 361 6.60 -10.80 3.35
CA THR A 361 7.87 -10.09 3.53
C THR A 361 7.72 -8.59 3.32
N LEU A 362 7.03 -8.16 2.26
CA LEU A 362 6.70 -6.75 2.04
C LEU A 362 5.84 -6.19 3.18
N CYS A 363 4.83 -6.95 3.63
CA CYS A 363 3.97 -6.53 4.73
C CYS A 363 4.73 -6.41 6.06
N ASN A 364 5.65 -7.33 6.35
CA ASN A 364 6.55 -7.21 7.51
C ASN A 364 7.52 -6.03 7.35
N ALA A 365 7.97 -5.70 6.14
CA ALA A 365 8.80 -4.53 5.91
C ALA A 365 8.05 -3.22 6.18
N TYR A 366 6.76 -3.14 5.84
CA TYR A 366 5.90 -2.03 6.27
C TYR A 366 5.70 -2.01 7.79
N ALA A 367 5.54 -3.19 8.43
CA ALA A 367 5.46 -3.28 9.89
C ALA A 367 6.74 -2.77 10.58
N GLN A 368 7.92 -3.04 10.01
CA GLN A 368 9.20 -2.50 10.49
C GLN A 368 9.22 -0.96 10.45
N LEU A 369 8.77 -0.33 9.36
CA LEU A 369 8.64 1.13 9.31
C LEU A 369 7.60 1.65 10.31
N GLY A 370 6.45 0.99 10.40
CA GLY A 370 5.39 1.31 11.36
C GLY A 370 5.90 1.31 12.80
N ALA A 371 6.67 0.29 13.18
CA ALA A 371 7.22 0.14 14.53
C ALA A 371 8.24 1.23 14.88
N ARG A 372 8.84 1.86 13.87
CA ARG A 372 9.76 3.01 13.99
C ARG A 372 9.03 4.36 14.00
N GLY A 373 7.69 4.36 14.00
CA GLY A 373 6.88 5.57 14.07
C GLY A 373 6.56 6.22 12.72
N THR A 374 6.69 5.49 11.61
CA THR A 374 6.20 5.94 10.29
C THR A 374 4.75 5.52 10.09
N SER A 375 3.87 6.46 9.75
CA SER A 375 2.54 6.13 9.21
C SER A 375 2.67 5.73 7.74
N VAL A 376 2.44 4.46 7.40
CA VAL A 376 2.50 3.94 6.01
C VAL A 376 1.08 3.90 5.43
N LEU A 377 0.85 4.65 4.35
CA LEU A 377 -0.44 4.80 3.69
C LEU A 377 -0.38 4.35 2.23
N PHE A 378 -1.41 3.63 1.80
CA PHE A 378 -1.59 3.22 0.40
C PHE A 378 -2.99 3.57 -0.11
N ALA A 379 -3.04 4.08 -1.34
CA ALA A 379 -4.29 4.20 -2.08
C ALA A 379 -4.95 2.82 -2.25
N SER A 380 -6.27 2.72 -2.02
CA SER A 380 -6.95 1.42 -2.01
C SER A 380 -7.09 0.79 -3.41
N GLY A 381 -7.16 1.61 -4.45
CA GLY A 381 -7.34 1.23 -5.86
C GLY A 381 -8.56 1.88 -6.51
N ASP A 382 -8.61 1.84 -7.85
CA ASP A 382 -9.61 2.53 -8.67
C ASP A 382 -10.47 1.55 -9.50
N GLY A 383 -10.59 0.31 -9.06
CA GLY A 383 -11.32 -0.75 -9.77
C GLY A 383 -12.62 -1.19 -9.12
N GLY A 384 -13.05 -0.55 -8.04
CA GLY A 384 -14.12 -1.07 -7.19
C GLY A 384 -13.76 -2.45 -6.67
N VAL A 385 -14.67 -3.42 -6.78
CA VAL A 385 -14.38 -4.82 -6.43
C VAL A 385 -13.55 -5.59 -7.49
N SER A 386 -13.19 -4.96 -8.62
CA SER A 386 -12.42 -5.59 -9.70
C SER A 386 -10.90 -5.52 -9.51
N GLY A 387 -10.37 -4.93 -8.44
CA GLY A 387 -8.92 -4.84 -8.21
C GLY A 387 -8.41 -3.40 -8.24
N PRO A 388 -7.11 -3.15 -8.52
CA PRO A 388 -6.52 -1.81 -8.44
C PRO A 388 -6.99 -0.90 -9.57
N GLN A 389 -7.57 -1.46 -10.63
CA GLN A 389 -8.14 -0.77 -11.79
C GLN A 389 -9.37 -1.52 -12.26
N ALA A 390 -10.32 -0.79 -12.83
CA ALA A 390 -11.54 -1.39 -13.35
C ALA A 390 -11.21 -2.40 -14.46
N ASN A 391 -11.76 -3.60 -14.33
CA ASN A 391 -11.69 -4.63 -15.34
C ASN A 391 -12.96 -5.49 -15.36
N ASP A 392 -13.28 -5.97 -16.56
CA ASP A 392 -14.42 -6.86 -16.82
C ASP A 392 -14.00 -8.35 -16.76
N ALA A 393 -12.72 -8.63 -16.44
CA ALA A 393 -12.17 -9.99 -16.45
C ALA A 393 -12.72 -10.85 -15.31
N CYS A 394 -13.17 -10.21 -14.22
CA CYS A 394 -13.79 -10.88 -13.08
C CYS A 394 -15.32 -10.97 -13.17
N ASP A 395 -15.95 -10.65 -14.31
CA ASP A 395 -17.42 -10.73 -14.45
C ASP A 395 -17.96 -12.13 -14.11
N GLY A 396 -18.80 -12.19 -13.07
CA GLY A 396 -19.35 -13.45 -12.54
C GLY A 396 -18.34 -14.32 -11.79
N GLN A 397 -17.19 -13.78 -11.41
CA GLN A 397 -16.15 -14.44 -10.61
C GLN A 397 -16.05 -13.79 -9.21
N ALA A 398 -15.20 -14.37 -8.35
CA ALA A 398 -14.85 -13.77 -7.08
C ALA A 398 -14.21 -12.38 -7.27
N PHE A 399 -14.41 -11.51 -6.29
CA PHE A 399 -13.82 -10.16 -6.25
C PHE A 399 -12.30 -10.22 -6.17
N SER A 400 -11.65 -9.20 -6.73
CA SER A 400 -10.19 -9.06 -6.74
C SER A 400 -9.76 -8.03 -5.69
N PRO A 401 -9.30 -8.44 -4.50
CA PRO A 401 -8.68 -7.51 -3.56
C PRO A 401 -7.36 -6.97 -4.08
N THR A 402 -6.91 -5.84 -3.52
CA THR A 402 -5.68 -5.15 -3.95
C THR A 402 -4.54 -5.37 -2.95
N PHE A 403 -3.32 -5.42 -3.46
CA PHE A 403 -2.10 -5.44 -2.66
C PHE A 403 -1.34 -4.12 -2.87
N PRO A 404 -0.87 -3.45 -1.80
CA PRO A 404 -0.76 -3.95 -0.43
C PRO A 404 -1.94 -3.58 0.49
N SER A 405 -3.07 -3.07 0.00
CA SER A 405 -4.23 -2.75 0.86
C SER A 405 -4.72 -3.90 1.73
N GLY A 406 -4.55 -5.16 1.28
CA GLY A 406 -4.79 -6.34 2.09
C GLY A 406 -3.85 -6.55 3.29
N CYS A 407 -2.68 -5.89 3.34
CA CYS A 407 -1.73 -5.97 4.45
C CYS A 407 -2.31 -5.31 5.72
N PRO A 408 -2.25 -5.98 6.89
CA PRO A 408 -2.77 -5.45 8.15
C PRO A 408 -1.87 -4.43 8.86
N PHE A 409 -0.69 -4.10 8.32
CA PHE A 409 0.31 -3.24 8.99
C PHE A 409 0.52 -1.90 8.27
N LEU A 410 -0.50 -1.45 7.54
CA LEU A 410 -0.56 -0.16 6.87
C LEU A 410 -2.00 0.37 6.85
N THR A 411 -2.15 1.66 6.56
CA THR A 411 -3.46 2.30 6.41
C THR A 411 -3.85 2.39 4.94
N SER A 412 -4.91 1.68 4.55
CA SER A 412 -5.49 1.73 3.20
C SER A 412 -6.51 2.86 3.10
N VAL A 413 -6.37 3.70 2.07
CA VAL A 413 -7.15 4.94 1.89
C VAL A 413 -8.03 4.85 0.64
N GLY A 414 -9.35 4.82 0.83
CA GLY A 414 -10.34 4.85 -0.24
C GLY A 414 -10.77 6.25 -0.66
N SER A 415 -11.78 6.31 -1.54
CA SER A 415 -12.28 7.55 -2.12
C SER A 415 -13.77 7.79 -1.91
N THR A 416 -14.09 9.04 -1.61
CA THR A 416 -15.44 9.61 -1.60
C THR A 416 -15.58 10.69 -2.68
N GLN A 417 -16.81 11.16 -2.86
CA GLN A 417 -17.17 12.23 -3.78
C GLN A 417 -18.36 13.03 -3.25
N GLY A 418 -18.53 14.24 -3.76
CA GLY A 418 -19.64 15.11 -3.36
C GLY A 418 -19.42 15.74 -1.98
N ILE A 419 -20.27 16.70 -1.60
CA ILE A 419 -20.06 17.51 -0.39
C ILE A 419 -21.27 17.40 0.56
N ASN A 420 -22.49 17.53 0.03
CA ASN A 420 -23.72 17.51 0.81
C ASN A 420 -24.85 16.84 -0.01
N PRO A 421 -24.94 15.50 0.00
CA PRO A 421 -24.12 14.56 0.77
C PRO A 421 -22.74 14.28 0.14
N GLU A 422 -21.78 13.92 0.99
CA GLU A 422 -20.58 13.17 0.59
C GLU A 422 -20.95 11.67 0.54
N THR A 423 -20.55 10.98 -0.52
CA THR A 423 -20.89 9.56 -0.79
C THR A 423 -19.66 8.81 -1.25
N ALA A 424 -19.70 7.48 -1.26
CA ALA A 424 -18.64 6.66 -1.86
C ALA A 424 -18.42 7.03 -3.33
N ALA A 425 -17.16 7.09 -3.78
CA ALA A 425 -16.82 7.17 -5.19
C ALA A 425 -16.85 5.76 -5.80
N ALA A 426 -17.56 5.56 -6.92
CA ALA A 426 -17.83 4.21 -7.45
C ALA A 426 -16.58 3.40 -7.79
N PHE A 427 -15.46 4.06 -8.11
CA PHE A 427 -14.20 3.37 -8.42
C PHE A 427 -13.42 2.92 -7.19
N THR A 428 -13.76 3.39 -5.98
CA THR A 428 -12.97 3.12 -4.78
C THR A 428 -12.85 1.63 -4.52
N SER A 429 -11.64 1.09 -4.57
CA SER A 429 -11.45 -0.32 -4.28
C SER A 429 -11.59 -0.59 -2.79
N GLY A 430 -12.24 -1.70 -2.48
CA GLY A 430 -12.51 -2.13 -1.11
C GLY A 430 -12.99 -3.58 -1.13
N GLY A 431 -12.80 -4.28 -0.02
CA GLY A 431 -13.09 -5.70 0.06
C GLY A 431 -12.30 -6.39 1.15
N PHE A 432 -11.96 -7.65 0.92
CA PHE A 432 -11.33 -8.53 1.91
C PHE A 432 -10.17 -9.30 1.28
N SER A 433 -9.03 -9.30 1.96
CA SER A 433 -7.82 -10.01 1.53
C SER A 433 -8.04 -11.53 1.43
N ASN A 434 -7.40 -12.14 0.44
CA ASN A 434 -7.27 -13.58 0.27
C ASN A 434 -5.93 -14.12 0.81
N ILE A 435 -5.03 -13.26 1.30
CA ILE A 435 -3.73 -13.63 1.87
C ILE A 435 -3.74 -13.48 3.38
N PHE A 436 -4.11 -12.29 3.85
CA PHE A 436 -3.94 -11.89 5.24
C PHE A 436 -5.23 -12.11 6.01
N ALA A 437 -5.13 -12.77 7.16
CA ALA A 437 -6.23 -12.91 8.09
C ALA A 437 -6.67 -11.54 8.63
N GLN A 438 -7.93 -11.46 9.03
CA GLN A 438 -8.46 -10.29 9.72
C GLN A 438 -7.67 -10.02 11.02
N PRO A 439 -7.11 -8.80 11.21
CA PRO A 439 -6.46 -8.43 12.45
C PRO A 439 -7.48 -8.09 13.55
N ASP A 440 -7.09 -8.28 14.81
CA ASP A 440 -7.97 -8.10 15.97
C ASP A 440 -8.51 -6.67 16.09
N TYR A 441 -7.71 -5.65 15.74
CA TYR A 441 -8.12 -4.26 15.87
C TYR A 441 -9.38 -3.91 15.05
N GLN A 442 -9.71 -4.68 14.00
CA GLN A 442 -10.91 -4.44 13.18
C GLN A 442 -12.02 -5.48 13.39
N ALA A 443 -11.88 -6.36 14.39
CA ALA A 443 -12.80 -7.47 14.66
C ALA A 443 -14.27 -7.01 14.74
N ASP A 444 -14.54 -6.05 15.62
CA ASP A 444 -15.90 -5.58 15.92
C ASP A 444 -16.53 -4.84 14.74
N ALA A 445 -15.74 -3.97 14.09
CA ALA A 445 -16.17 -3.18 12.93
C ALA A 445 -16.62 -4.08 11.77
N VAL A 446 -15.79 -5.06 11.42
CA VAL A 446 -16.09 -6.00 10.33
C VAL A 446 -17.23 -6.94 10.71
N ALA A 447 -17.32 -7.40 11.96
CA ALA A 447 -18.42 -8.24 12.41
C ALA A 447 -19.77 -7.49 12.29
N GLY A 448 -19.79 -6.19 12.65
CA GLY A 448 -20.93 -5.30 12.45
C GLY A 448 -21.32 -5.18 10.98
N TYR A 449 -20.34 -4.97 10.10
CA TYR A 449 -20.57 -4.86 8.67
C TYR A 449 -21.09 -6.16 8.03
N LEU A 450 -20.45 -7.30 8.31
CA LEU A 450 -20.88 -8.61 7.78
C LEU A 450 -22.30 -8.96 8.22
N LYS A 451 -22.69 -8.59 9.44
CA LYS A 451 -24.07 -8.74 9.92
C LYS A 451 -25.06 -7.90 9.10
N THR A 452 -24.71 -6.66 8.77
CA THR A 452 -25.52 -5.76 7.93
C THR A 452 -25.57 -6.23 6.47
N LEU A 453 -24.45 -6.71 5.94
CA LEU A 453 -24.31 -7.19 4.56
C LEU A 453 -25.17 -8.45 4.29
N GLY A 454 -25.29 -9.32 5.29
CA GLY A 454 -26.07 -10.56 5.21
C GLY A 454 -25.54 -11.49 4.12
N ASN A 455 -26.39 -11.86 3.16
CA ASN A 455 -26.03 -12.75 2.05
C ASN A 455 -25.60 -12.00 0.78
N THR A 456 -25.51 -10.67 0.83
CA THR A 456 -25.03 -9.87 -0.31
C THR A 456 -23.60 -10.31 -0.65
N ASN A 457 -23.35 -10.59 -1.93
CA ASN A 457 -22.06 -11.07 -2.44
C ASN A 457 -21.57 -12.41 -1.85
N ALA A 458 -22.47 -13.24 -1.31
CA ALA A 458 -22.11 -14.54 -0.75
C ALA A 458 -21.33 -15.40 -1.76
N GLY A 459 -20.16 -15.90 -1.34
CA GLY A 459 -19.28 -16.72 -2.18
C GLY A 459 -18.34 -15.93 -3.11
N LEU A 460 -18.45 -14.60 -3.16
CA LEU A 460 -17.60 -13.75 -4.02
C LEU A 460 -16.38 -13.17 -3.31
N PHE A 461 -16.29 -13.27 -1.98
CA PHE A 461 -15.16 -12.74 -1.21
C PHE A 461 -14.84 -13.62 0.01
N ASN A 462 -13.67 -13.42 0.60
CA ASN A 462 -13.23 -14.09 1.82
C ASN A 462 -13.61 -13.29 3.08
N PRO A 463 -14.69 -13.63 3.81
CA PRO A 463 -15.12 -12.85 4.98
C PRO A 463 -14.17 -12.94 6.18
N LYS A 464 -13.14 -13.80 6.14
CA LYS A 464 -12.14 -13.97 7.22
C LYS A 464 -10.86 -13.17 6.96
N GLY A 465 -10.76 -12.51 5.82
CA GLY A 465 -9.59 -11.73 5.43
C GLY A 465 -9.54 -10.36 6.07
N ARG A 466 -8.35 -9.73 6.05
CA ARG A 466 -8.21 -8.30 6.30
C ARG A 466 -9.13 -7.52 5.35
N ALA A 467 -10.14 -6.90 5.93
CA ALA A 467 -11.11 -6.05 5.25
C ALA A 467 -10.60 -4.61 5.10
N PHE A 468 -10.74 -3.97 3.93
CA PHE A 468 -10.21 -2.64 3.57
C PHE A 468 -11.20 -1.84 2.70
N PRO A 469 -11.09 -0.51 2.56
CA PRO A 469 -10.08 0.38 3.16
C PRO A 469 -10.30 0.62 4.67
N ASP A 470 -9.35 1.30 5.32
CA ASP A 470 -9.48 1.70 6.73
C ASP A 470 -10.18 3.05 6.87
N VAL A 471 -9.90 3.98 5.96
CA VAL A 471 -10.44 5.35 5.91
C VAL A 471 -10.61 5.79 4.44
N SER A 472 -11.23 6.93 4.21
CA SER A 472 -11.31 7.55 2.88
C SER A 472 -11.15 9.07 2.93
N THR A 473 -10.93 9.68 1.77
CA THR A 473 -11.11 11.13 1.56
C THR A 473 -11.70 11.38 0.17
N GLN A 474 -11.97 12.62 -0.21
CA GLN A 474 -12.39 12.98 -1.57
C GLN A 474 -11.35 12.46 -2.55
N GLY A 475 -11.82 11.90 -3.66
CA GLY A 475 -10.95 11.43 -4.75
C GLY A 475 -11.43 11.86 -6.13
N VAL A 476 -12.33 12.85 -6.24
CA VAL A 476 -13.01 13.21 -7.50
C VAL A 476 -12.90 14.69 -7.78
N GLN A 477 -12.63 15.05 -9.04
CA GLN A 477 -12.49 16.41 -9.57
C GLN A 477 -11.30 17.19 -9.01
N PHE A 478 -10.18 16.53 -8.71
CA PHE A 478 -8.98 17.19 -8.21
C PHE A 478 -8.32 18.01 -9.30
N ALA A 479 -8.16 19.31 -9.10
CA ALA A 479 -7.35 20.12 -9.99
C ALA A 479 -5.86 19.94 -9.68
N ILE A 480 -5.06 19.77 -10.73
CA ILE A 480 -3.59 19.69 -10.67
C ILE A 480 -2.98 20.46 -11.84
N GLU A 481 -1.73 20.86 -11.71
CA GLU A 481 -0.91 21.41 -12.80
C GLU A 481 0.06 20.34 -13.31
N VAL A 482 0.14 20.13 -14.62
CA VAL A 482 1.08 19.17 -15.21
C VAL A 482 1.60 19.73 -16.51
N ALA A 483 2.92 19.87 -16.64
CA ALA A 483 3.58 20.44 -17.80
C ALA A 483 2.97 21.79 -18.24
N GLY A 484 2.66 22.66 -17.26
CA GLY A 484 2.01 23.95 -17.48
C GLY A 484 0.58 23.87 -18.03
N GLN A 485 -0.13 22.76 -17.80
CA GLN A 485 -1.56 22.61 -18.06
C GLN A 485 -2.35 22.19 -16.82
N LEU A 486 -3.46 22.89 -16.57
CA LEU A 486 -4.41 22.51 -15.52
C LEU A 486 -5.24 21.28 -15.94
N GLN A 487 -5.19 20.22 -15.14
CA GLN A 487 -5.91 18.97 -15.34
C GLN A 487 -6.84 18.69 -14.15
N GLY A 488 -7.90 17.94 -14.42
CA GLY A 488 -8.81 17.35 -13.45
C GLY A 488 -8.56 15.85 -13.35
N VAL A 489 -8.36 15.34 -12.14
CA VAL A 489 -8.04 13.92 -11.89
C VAL A 489 -9.02 13.32 -10.89
N ASP A 490 -9.37 12.06 -11.14
CA ASP A 490 -10.15 11.20 -10.26
C ASP A 490 -9.29 9.97 -9.90
N GLY A 491 -9.32 9.53 -8.63
CA GLY A 491 -8.63 8.33 -8.15
C GLY A 491 -8.40 8.30 -6.64
N THR A 492 -8.15 7.13 -6.08
CA THR A 492 -7.66 6.93 -4.70
C THR A 492 -6.25 7.48 -4.51
N SER A 493 -5.52 7.66 -5.60
CA SER A 493 -4.29 8.47 -5.70
C SER A 493 -4.47 9.91 -5.24
N ALA A 494 -5.66 10.50 -5.35
CA ALA A 494 -5.92 11.82 -4.79
C ALA A 494 -6.18 11.76 -3.27
N SER A 495 -6.70 10.62 -2.80
CA SER A 495 -7.15 10.45 -1.43
C SER A 495 -6.02 10.13 -0.46
N SER A 496 -5.13 9.21 -0.83
CA SER A 496 -3.97 8.84 0.00
C SER A 496 -3.09 10.04 0.40
N PRO A 497 -2.61 10.90 -0.52
CA PRO A 497 -1.84 12.10 -0.15
C PRO A 497 -2.65 13.13 0.66
N THR A 498 -3.97 13.20 0.48
CA THR A 498 -4.85 14.05 1.29
C THR A 498 -4.86 13.57 2.75
N PHE A 499 -5.07 12.27 2.99
CA PHE A 499 -5.05 11.72 4.35
C PHE A 499 -3.64 11.76 4.95
N ALA A 500 -2.59 11.53 4.15
CA ALA A 500 -1.20 11.68 4.57
C ALA A 500 -0.90 13.10 5.09
N SER A 501 -1.45 14.12 4.43
CA SER A 501 -1.32 15.52 4.85
C SER A 501 -2.02 15.80 6.18
N VAL A 502 -3.20 15.20 6.40
CA VAL A 502 -3.91 15.25 7.68
C VAL A 502 -3.03 14.67 8.79
N VAL A 503 -2.48 13.47 8.58
CA VAL A 503 -1.61 12.79 9.56
C VAL A 503 -0.35 13.60 9.83
N ALA A 504 0.28 14.16 8.80
CA ALA A 504 1.48 14.99 8.96
C ALA A 504 1.22 16.25 9.79
N LEU A 505 0.05 16.89 9.64
CA LEU A 505 -0.35 18.04 10.44
C LEU A 505 -0.74 17.64 11.88
N LEU A 506 -1.26 16.44 12.10
CA LEU A 506 -1.45 15.89 13.46
C LEU A 506 -0.10 15.63 14.14
N ASN A 507 0.87 15.06 13.41
CA ASN A 507 2.24 14.88 13.88
C ASN A 507 2.89 16.23 14.21
N ASP A 508 2.64 17.28 13.43
CA ASP A 508 3.14 18.63 13.74
C ASP A 508 2.67 19.10 15.13
N ALA A 509 1.38 18.94 15.42
CA ALA A 509 0.83 19.32 16.72
C ALA A 509 1.39 18.47 17.88
N LEU A 510 1.53 17.16 17.67
CA LEU A 510 2.11 16.24 18.65
C LEU A 510 3.58 16.60 18.96
N LEU A 511 4.40 16.79 17.93
CA LEU A 511 5.81 17.13 18.07
C LEU A 511 6.00 18.48 18.75
N ASN A 512 5.19 19.49 18.40
CA ASN A 512 5.19 20.78 19.10
C ASN A 512 4.77 20.68 20.58
N ALA A 513 3.98 19.66 20.93
CA ALA A 513 3.63 19.32 22.32
C ALA A 513 4.67 18.40 23.00
N GLY A 514 5.80 18.10 22.33
CA GLY A 514 6.83 17.19 22.86
C GLY A 514 6.43 15.72 22.88
N LYS A 515 5.40 15.33 22.11
CA LYS A 515 4.94 13.95 21.97
C LYS A 515 5.52 13.29 20.72
N SER A 516 5.54 11.95 20.72
CA SER A 516 5.91 11.15 19.55
C SER A 516 4.93 11.33 18.38
N PRO A 517 5.37 11.12 17.13
CA PRO A 517 4.47 11.00 15.98
C PRO A 517 3.53 9.80 16.15
N LEU A 518 2.45 9.75 15.36
CA LEU A 518 1.41 8.73 15.47
C LEU A 518 1.88 7.31 15.15
N GLY A 519 2.79 7.13 14.17
CA GLY A 519 3.18 5.80 13.71
C GLY A 519 2.04 5.06 13.01
N PHE A 520 1.89 3.76 13.27
CA PHE A 520 0.83 2.96 12.65
C PHE A 520 -0.56 3.29 13.24
N LEU A 521 -1.49 3.66 12.36
CA LEU A 521 -2.71 4.38 12.75
C LEU A 521 -3.88 3.45 13.11
N ASN A 522 -3.95 2.26 12.54
CA ASN A 522 -5.18 1.47 12.53
C ASN A 522 -5.69 1.11 13.94
N PRO A 523 -4.86 0.67 14.91
CA PRO A 523 -5.35 0.37 16.26
C PRO A 523 -6.03 1.58 16.92
N MET A 524 -5.47 2.79 16.75
CA MET A 524 -6.10 4.02 17.24
C MET A 524 -7.38 4.36 16.49
N LEU A 525 -7.38 4.22 15.16
CA LEU A 525 -8.54 4.53 14.31
C LEU A 525 -9.75 3.66 14.66
N TYR A 526 -9.55 2.34 14.78
CA TYR A 526 -10.63 1.39 15.05
C TYR A 526 -11.09 1.36 16.51
N SER A 527 -10.27 1.81 17.47
CA SER A 527 -10.65 1.85 18.88
C SER A 527 -11.44 3.12 19.24
N GLN A 528 -10.85 4.30 19.00
CA GLN A 528 -11.41 5.59 19.42
C GLN A 528 -11.52 6.60 18.27
N GLY A 529 -10.85 6.36 17.14
CA GLY A 529 -10.78 7.28 16.02
C GLY A 529 -12.07 7.42 15.21
N ALA A 530 -12.93 6.40 15.16
CA ALA A 530 -14.17 6.43 14.38
C ALA A 530 -15.07 7.65 14.70
N ALA A 531 -15.12 8.08 15.96
CA ALA A 531 -15.90 9.26 16.38
C ALA A 531 -15.32 10.60 15.88
N ALA A 532 -14.06 10.60 15.45
CA ALA A 532 -13.36 11.73 14.86
C ALA A 532 -13.36 11.70 13.32
N LEU A 533 -14.10 10.76 12.72
CA LEU A 533 -14.32 10.66 11.28
C LEU A 533 -15.79 10.97 10.95
N ASN A 534 -16.05 11.32 9.71
CA ASN A 534 -17.39 11.50 9.16
C ASN A 534 -17.78 10.19 8.45
N ASP A 535 -18.80 9.53 8.99
CA ASP A 535 -19.34 8.27 8.47
C ASP A 535 -20.03 8.47 7.11
N ILE A 536 -19.67 7.64 6.12
CA ILE A 536 -20.16 7.73 4.75
C ILE A 536 -21.13 6.59 4.49
N THR A 537 -22.43 6.87 4.57
CA THR A 537 -23.44 5.80 4.64
C THR A 537 -24.14 5.52 3.32
N SER A 538 -23.57 5.94 2.18
CA SER A 538 -24.23 5.77 0.87
C SER A 538 -23.26 5.72 -0.31
N GLY A 539 -23.70 5.03 -1.36
CA GLY A 539 -22.89 4.66 -2.51
C GLY A 539 -22.43 3.20 -2.46
N SER A 540 -21.65 2.77 -3.44
CA SER A 540 -21.10 1.42 -3.54
C SER A 540 -19.84 1.42 -4.41
N ASN A 541 -19.12 0.30 -4.46
CA ASN A 541 -17.94 0.10 -5.32
C ASN A 541 -18.13 -0.99 -6.39
N PRO A 542 -18.96 -0.74 -7.43
CA PRO A 542 -19.30 -1.75 -8.43
C PRO A 542 -18.10 -2.32 -9.19
N GLY A 543 -18.27 -3.53 -9.70
CA GLY A 543 -17.24 -4.29 -10.41
C GLY A 543 -17.63 -5.77 -10.53
N CYS A 544 -16.91 -6.53 -11.35
CA CYS A 544 -17.12 -7.96 -11.56
C CYS A 544 -18.57 -8.36 -11.91
N GLY A 545 -19.30 -7.49 -12.63
CA GLY A 545 -20.71 -7.68 -12.98
C GLY A 545 -21.69 -7.51 -11.81
N THR A 546 -21.27 -6.88 -10.71
CA THR A 546 -22.09 -6.67 -9.49
C THR A 546 -22.10 -5.20 -9.07
N ASP A 547 -23.01 -4.83 -8.16
CA ASP A 547 -23.02 -3.51 -7.51
C ASP A 547 -21.89 -3.35 -6.47
N GLY A 548 -21.09 -4.39 -6.25
CA GLY A 548 -20.02 -4.42 -5.25
C GLY A 548 -20.54 -4.43 -3.82
N PHE A 549 -19.76 -3.86 -2.92
CA PHE A 549 -20.14 -3.63 -1.52
C PHE A 549 -20.91 -2.30 -1.38
N PRO A 550 -21.98 -2.24 -0.57
CA PRO A 550 -22.65 -0.99 -0.24
C PRO A 550 -21.95 -0.25 0.90
N ALA A 551 -21.90 1.08 0.82
CA ALA A 551 -21.55 1.92 1.95
C ALA A 551 -22.74 1.99 2.93
N VAL A 552 -22.48 1.85 4.22
CA VAL A 552 -23.51 1.74 5.28
C VAL A 552 -23.04 2.46 6.55
N ALA A 553 -23.89 2.55 7.57
CA ALA A 553 -23.46 3.15 8.84
C ALA A 553 -22.37 2.32 9.54
N GLY A 554 -21.33 2.98 10.04
CA GLY A 554 -20.16 2.38 10.65
C GLY A 554 -19.06 2.06 9.64
N TRP A 555 -18.19 1.11 9.96
CA TRP A 555 -17.19 0.66 8.99
C TRP A 555 -17.86 -0.09 7.83
N ASP A 556 -17.43 0.18 6.60
CA ASP A 556 -17.81 -0.59 5.43
C ASP A 556 -16.64 -0.87 4.48
N ALA A 557 -16.81 -1.89 3.63
CA ALA A 557 -15.80 -2.34 2.66
C ALA A 557 -15.74 -1.44 1.40
N VAL A 558 -16.08 -0.15 1.53
CA VAL A 558 -16.09 0.85 0.46
C VAL A 558 -15.30 2.09 0.88
N THR A 559 -15.65 2.63 2.05
CA THR A 559 -15.12 3.90 2.60
C THR A 559 -14.47 3.76 3.97
N GLY A 560 -14.39 2.53 4.49
CA GLY A 560 -13.76 2.25 5.76
C GLY A 560 -14.52 2.90 6.91
N LEU A 561 -13.79 3.51 7.84
CA LEU A 561 -14.35 4.26 8.96
C LEU A 561 -14.85 5.67 8.56
N GLY A 562 -14.71 6.06 7.29
CA GLY A 562 -15.16 7.35 6.76
C GLY A 562 -14.03 8.36 6.55
N THR A 563 -14.39 9.65 6.50
CA THR A 563 -13.47 10.76 6.12
C THR A 563 -13.02 11.59 7.31
N PRO A 564 -11.84 12.23 7.28
CA PRO A 564 -11.29 12.91 8.45
C PRO A 564 -12.07 14.17 8.82
N ASP A 565 -12.30 14.36 10.12
CA ASP A 565 -12.50 15.69 10.71
C ASP A 565 -11.25 16.05 11.49
N PHE A 566 -10.39 16.88 10.89
CA PHE A 566 -9.08 17.20 11.47
C PHE A 566 -9.20 17.78 12.89
N ALA A 567 -10.20 18.61 13.16
CA ALA A 567 -10.35 19.23 14.48
C ALA A 567 -10.69 18.19 15.57
N LYS A 568 -11.51 17.20 15.23
CA LYS A 568 -11.81 16.08 16.13
C LYS A 568 -10.62 15.15 16.29
N LEU A 569 -9.92 14.81 15.21
CA LEU A 569 -8.71 13.99 15.26
C LEU A 569 -7.63 14.66 16.10
N LEU A 570 -7.42 15.97 15.93
CA LEU A 570 -6.47 16.74 16.73
C LEU A 570 -6.83 16.69 18.22
N THR A 571 -8.10 16.87 18.55
CA THR A 571 -8.58 16.78 19.95
C THR A 571 -8.34 15.38 20.52
N LEU A 572 -8.62 14.34 19.74
CA LEU A 572 -8.40 12.95 20.11
C LEU A 572 -6.92 12.66 20.43
N VAL A 573 -6.00 13.02 19.53
CA VAL A 573 -4.58 12.63 19.67
C VAL A 573 -3.82 13.51 20.67
N THR A 574 -4.25 14.77 20.87
CA THR A 574 -3.60 15.67 21.83
C THR A 574 -4.18 15.55 23.24
N GLY A 575 -5.42 15.08 23.38
CA GLY A 575 -6.17 15.06 24.64
C GLY A 575 -6.63 16.44 25.11
N SER A 576 -6.57 17.46 24.24
CA SER A 576 -6.99 18.83 24.54
C SER A 576 -7.84 19.36 23.39
N ALA A 577 -8.99 19.97 23.71
CA ALA A 577 -9.76 20.70 22.70
C ALA A 577 -8.87 21.81 22.14
N ALA A 578 -8.66 21.82 20.82
CA ALA A 578 -7.76 22.75 20.14
C ALA A 578 -7.98 24.18 20.66
N SER A 579 -7.00 24.72 21.38
CA SER A 579 -7.06 26.10 21.86
C SER A 579 -6.97 27.02 20.65
N GLY A 580 -8.12 27.52 20.20
CA GLY A 580 -8.20 28.57 19.20
C GLY A 580 -7.47 29.80 19.72
N ASN A 581 -6.26 30.05 19.21
CA ASN A 581 -5.51 31.25 19.55
C ASN A 581 -6.11 32.44 18.77
N SER A 582 -7.20 32.99 19.29
CA SER A 582 -7.62 34.35 18.93
C SER A 582 -6.71 35.32 19.67
N SER A 583 -5.73 35.85 18.96
CA SER A 583 -4.96 37.00 19.41
C SER A 583 -5.86 38.23 19.42
N ASP A 584 -6.34 38.61 20.60
CA ASP A 584 -6.81 39.96 20.85
C ASP A 584 -5.84 40.63 21.83
N ALA A 585 -4.95 41.44 21.26
CA ALA A 585 -4.05 42.29 22.00
C ALA A 585 -4.79 43.58 22.37
N SER A 586 -5.10 43.78 23.65
CA SER A 586 -5.21 45.12 24.22
C SER A 586 -4.97 45.14 25.74
N GLY A 587 -3.87 45.79 26.14
CA GLY A 587 -3.79 46.80 27.20
C GLY A 587 -4.11 46.46 28.67
N GLN A 588 -3.04 46.44 29.49
CA GLN A 588 -2.88 47.08 30.81
C GLN A 588 -3.90 46.81 31.93
N ASP A 589 -3.47 46.23 33.06
CA ASP A 589 -3.01 47.01 34.23
C ASP A 589 -2.41 46.07 35.32
N ALA A 590 -1.50 46.62 36.13
CA ALA A 590 -0.79 45.96 37.21
C ALA A 590 -1.66 45.82 38.47
N GLY A 591 -1.51 44.71 39.20
CA GLY A 591 -2.16 44.52 40.50
C GLY A 591 -1.58 43.34 41.28
N THR A 592 -0.65 43.64 42.17
CA THR A 592 -0.13 42.74 43.21
C THR A 592 -1.26 42.24 44.13
N GLY A 593 -1.36 40.92 44.33
CA GLY A 593 -2.28 40.32 45.28
C GLY A 593 -1.89 38.90 45.66
N ASN A 594 -1.08 38.77 46.71
CA ASN A 594 -0.82 37.52 47.41
C ASN A 594 -2.08 37.11 48.20
N SER A 595 -2.60 35.89 48.02
CA SER A 595 -3.37 35.18 49.07
C SER A 595 -3.52 33.69 48.81
N THR A 596 -3.12 32.95 49.83
CA THR A 596 -3.27 31.54 50.17
C THR A 596 -4.71 31.08 50.39
N SER A 597 -4.86 29.74 50.41
CA SER A 597 -5.96 28.90 50.94
C SER A 597 -7.14 28.68 49.97
N THR A 598 -7.78 27.51 49.86
CA THR A 598 -7.81 26.31 50.71
C THR A 598 -8.38 25.16 49.88
N ALA A 599 -7.86 23.94 50.09
CA ALA A 599 -8.51 22.71 49.66
C ALA A 599 -9.76 22.47 50.52
N THR A 600 -10.86 22.06 49.89
CA THR A 600 -11.99 21.44 50.59
C THR A 600 -12.30 20.12 49.92
N ASP A 601 -12.07 19.09 50.72
CA ASP A 601 -12.38 17.69 50.52
C ASP A 601 -13.89 17.45 50.72
N SER A 602 -14.46 16.48 50.00
CA SER A 602 -15.73 15.83 50.34
C SER A 602 -15.89 14.50 49.59
N ALA A 603 -15.41 13.44 50.26
CA ALA A 603 -15.99 12.11 50.44
C ALA A 603 -17.01 11.61 49.38
N ALA A 604 -16.72 10.55 48.62
CA ALA A 604 -16.71 9.13 49.02
C ALA A 604 -18.10 8.54 49.37
N ALA A 605 -18.55 7.60 48.53
CA ALA A 605 -19.42 6.50 48.91
C ALA A 605 -18.92 5.23 48.22
N SER A 606 -18.43 4.31 49.05
CA SER A 606 -17.95 2.97 48.78
C SER A 606 -19.08 1.95 48.56
N ALA A 607 -18.85 0.96 47.70
CA ALA A 607 -19.30 -0.40 47.92
C ALA A 607 -18.34 -1.39 47.23
N THR A 608 -17.52 -2.02 48.07
CA THR A 608 -16.80 -3.29 47.88
C THR A 608 -17.78 -4.45 47.68
N ASP A 609 -17.48 -5.40 46.79
CA ASP A 609 -16.99 -6.73 47.23
C ASP A 609 -16.32 -7.52 46.08
N SER A 610 -15.22 -8.11 46.51
CA SER A 610 -14.33 -9.15 46.01
C SER A 610 -14.90 -10.25 45.13
N ALA A 611 -14.10 -10.71 44.15
CA ALA A 611 -13.49 -12.05 44.22
C ALA A 611 -12.41 -12.21 43.15
N ALA A 612 -11.18 -12.41 43.61
CA ALA A 612 -10.05 -12.82 42.79
C ALA A 612 -10.13 -14.33 42.52
N ALA A 613 -9.73 -14.74 41.32
CA ALA A 613 -9.22 -16.09 41.06
C ALA A 613 -8.12 -16.02 40.01
N THR A 614 -6.91 -16.31 40.46
CA THR A 614 -5.70 -16.52 39.66
C THR A 614 -5.76 -17.91 39.00
N ALA A 615 -5.36 -18.03 37.74
CA ALA A 615 -4.85 -19.29 37.18
C ALA A 615 -3.91 -19.03 36.00
N THR A 616 -2.83 -19.79 36.03
CA THR A 616 -1.58 -19.74 35.28
C THR A 616 -1.68 -20.45 33.92
N GLU A 617 -0.72 -20.17 33.04
CA GLU A 617 -0.44 -20.76 31.72
C GLU A 617 -0.59 -22.29 31.61
N SER A 618 -0.98 -22.78 30.41
CA SER A 618 -0.30 -23.90 29.72
C SER A 618 -0.80 -24.07 28.27
N ALA A 619 0.12 -24.56 27.44
CA ALA A 619 0.13 -24.67 25.98
C ALA A 619 -0.82 -25.69 25.32
N ALA A 620 -1.10 -25.40 24.04
CA ALA A 620 -1.19 -26.27 22.85
C ALA A 620 -1.96 -27.61 22.89
N ALA A 621 -2.95 -27.78 22.00
CA ALA A 621 -2.94 -28.81 20.94
C ALA A 621 -4.20 -28.75 20.03
N THR A 622 -3.93 -29.02 18.77
CA THR A 622 -4.74 -29.38 17.59
C THR A 622 -6.01 -30.23 17.84
N ALA A 623 -7.08 -29.95 17.08
CA ALA A 623 -7.98 -30.99 16.56
C ALA A 623 -8.78 -30.51 15.33
N THR A 624 -8.80 -31.40 14.34
CA THR A 624 -9.52 -31.38 13.08
C THR A 624 -10.94 -31.97 13.21
N ASP A 625 -11.82 -31.49 12.33
CA ASP A 625 -12.93 -32.19 11.65
C ASP A 625 -14.40 -32.09 12.15
N SER A 626 -15.21 -31.65 11.17
CA SER A 626 -16.63 -31.83 10.83
C SER A 626 -17.62 -32.48 11.79
N ALA A 627 -18.77 -31.81 11.99
CA ALA A 627 -20.09 -32.34 11.62
C ALA A 627 -21.21 -31.29 11.77
N ALA A 628 -22.12 -31.30 10.80
CA ALA A 628 -23.35 -30.54 10.75
C ALA A 628 -24.41 -31.04 11.76
N ALA A 629 -25.23 -30.13 12.29
CA ALA A 629 -26.57 -30.43 12.78
C ALA A 629 -27.48 -29.20 12.68
N THR A 630 -28.68 -29.45 12.16
CA THR A 630 -29.76 -28.52 11.81
C THR A 630 -30.62 -28.13 13.02
N ALA A 631 -31.35 -27.02 12.84
CA ALA A 631 -32.10 -26.22 13.80
C ALA A 631 -33.39 -26.82 14.41
N THR A 632 -33.78 -26.29 15.58
CA THR A 632 -35.06 -25.62 16.00
C THR A 632 -35.04 -25.46 17.55
N ASP A 633 -35.61 -24.47 18.25
CA ASP A 633 -36.82 -23.66 18.06
C ASP A 633 -36.82 -22.37 18.94
N SER A 634 -37.50 -21.34 18.43
CA SER A 634 -38.31 -20.26 19.04
C SER A 634 -38.00 -19.60 20.41
N ALA A 635 -37.89 -18.26 20.38
CA ALA A 635 -38.68 -17.36 21.22
C ALA A 635 -38.86 -15.98 20.55
N ALA A 636 -40.10 -15.53 20.48
CA ALA A 636 -40.57 -14.29 19.86
C ALA A 636 -40.54 -13.10 20.84
N ALA A 637 -40.36 -11.87 20.33
CA ALA A 637 -41.13 -10.68 20.76
C ALA A 637 -40.89 -9.44 19.87
N THR A 638 -41.99 -9.00 19.24
CA THR A 638 -42.43 -7.62 18.94
C THR A 638 -41.59 -6.66 18.08
N ALA A 639 -42.05 -6.51 16.84
CA ALA A 639 -41.85 -5.34 15.98
C ALA A 639 -42.79 -4.19 16.38
N THR A 640 -42.35 -2.95 16.15
CA THR A 640 -43.22 -1.77 16.02
C THR A 640 -42.86 -1.07 14.71
N ASP A 641 -43.90 -0.71 13.98
CA ASP A 641 -43.96 -0.35 12.56
C ASP A 641 -43.69 1.15 12.31
N SER A 642 -43.13 1.50 11.14
CA SER A 642 -43.56 2.67 10.34
C SER A 642 -42.80 2.81 9.00
N ALA A 643 -43.51 2.39 7.95
CA ALA A 643 -43.76 3.09 6.69
C ALA A 643 -42.61 3.35 5.68
N ALA A 644 -42.56 2.46 4.68
CA ALA A 644 -42.04 2.72 3.34
C ALA A 644 -43.12 3.40 2.47
N ALA A 645 -42.71 4.39 1.67
CA ALA A 645 -43.53 5.00 0.62
C ALA A 645 -43.10 4.47 -0.75
N THR A 646 -43.95 3.65 -1.35
CA THR A 646 -43.83 3.13 -2.73
C THR A 646 -44.57 4.08 -3.69
N ALA A 647 -43.89 4.53 -4.74
CA ALA A 647 -44.53 5.20 -5.88
C ALA A 647 -44.60 4.24 -7.08
N THR A 648 -45.82 3.95 -7.51
CA THR A 648 -46.19 3.07 -8.62
C THR A 648 -46.39 3.87 -9.91
N ALA A 649 -45.89 3.38 -11.04
CA ALA A 649 -46.45 3.62 -12.38
C ALA A 649 -46.04 2.46 -13.32
N SER A 650 -46.88 1.45 -13.51
CA SER A 650 -47.91 1.36 -14.57
C SER A 650 -47.34 1.13 -15.98
N SER A 651 -47.33 -0.15 -16.38
CA SER A 651 -47.12 -0.65 -17.73
C SER A 651 -48.28 -0.34 -18.68
N GLY A 652 -47.97 -0.01 -19.95
CA GLY A 652 -48.95 0.03 -21.04
C GLY A 652 -48.30 -0.30 -22.39
N SER A 653 -48.42 -1.56 -22.82
CA SER A 653 -47.99 -2.03 -24.15
C SER A 653 -48.89 -1.52 -25.28
N LYS A 654 -48.30 -1.05 -26.39
CA LYS A 654 -48.83 -1.25 -27.75
C LYS A 654 -47.69 -1.46 -28.76
N LYS A 655 -47.70 -2.64 -29.39
CA LYS A 655 -46.95 -2.99 -30.60
C LYS A 655 -47.52 -2.24 -31.80
N GLN A 656 -46.66 -1.69 -32.68
CA GLN A 656 -46.76 -1.95 -34.12
C GLN A 656 -45.45 -1.62 -34.87
N GLN A 657 -45.06 -2.60 -35.68
CA GLN A 657 -44.07 -2.69 -36.75
C GLN A 657 -43.55 -1.38 -37.39
N GLN A 658 -42.23 -1.34 -37.63
CA GLN A 658 -41.70 -1.14 -39.00
C GLN A 658 -40.30 -1.76 -39.17
N LYS A 659 -40.13 -2.35 -40.36
CA LYS A 659 -38.95 -3.06 -40.88
C LYS A 659 -37.86 -2.06 -41.33
N GLY A 660 -36.59 -2.48 -41.27
CA GLY A 660 -35.57 -2.06 -42.23
C GLY A 660 -34.21 -1.68 -41.61
N GLY A 661 -33.12 -2.28 -42.11
CA GLY A 661 -31.79 -1.66 -42.06
C GLY A 661 -30.69 -2.36 -41.27
N LYS A 662 -30.34 -3.62 -41.61
CA LYS A 662 -28.98 -4.16 -41.41
C LYS A 662 -28.15 -3.79 -42.65
N ALA A 663 -27.23 -2.84 -42.53
CA ALA A 663 -25.98 -2.70 -43.31
C ALA A 663 -25.43 -1.27 -43.11
N ASP A 664 -24.35 -1.13 -42.33
CA ASP A 664 -23.26 -0.15 -42.55
C ASP A 664 -22.35 -0.03 -41.31
N LYS A 665 -21.46 -1.01 -41.12
CA LYS A 665 -20.25 -0.87 -40.29
C LYS A 665 -19.06 -1.67 -40.84
N GLN A 666 -18.84 -1.60 -42.16
CA GLN A 666 -17.60 -2.11 -42.80
C GLN A 666 -16.93 -1.11 -43.77
N GLY A 667 -17.42 0.14 -43.88
CA GLY A 667 -16.86 1.13 -44.80
C GLY A 667 -15.78 2.08 -44.24
N LYS A 668 -15.59 2.18 -42.92
CA LYS A 668 -14.68 3.18 -42.31
C LYS A 668 -13.29 2.66 -41.90
N ALA A 669 -13.04 1.34 -41.96
CA ALA A 669 -11.72 0.77 -41.67
C ALA A 669 -10.78 0.73 -42.90
N ALA A 670 -11.30 0.91 -44.12
CA ALA A 670 -10.52 0.79 -45.36
C ALA A 670 -9.98 2.12 -45.93
N GLN A 671 -10.35 3.27 -45.35
CA GLN A 671 -9.82 4.58 -45.76
C GLN A 671 -8.63 5.05 -44.91
N ASN A 672 -8.55 4.66 -43.63
CA ASN A 672 -7.42 5.04 -42.76
C ASN A 672 -6.14 4.23 -43.04
N SER A 673 -6.25 3.04 -43.65
CA SER A 673 -5.08 2.23 -44.03
C SER A 673 -4.38 2.70 -45.30
N LYS A 674 -5.06 3.48 -46.16
CA LYS A 674 -4.45 4.07 -47.38
C LYS A 674 -3.74 5.40 -47.13
N GLN A 675 -4.14 6.15 -46.10
CA GLN A 675 -3.48 7.42 -45.72
C GLN A 675 -2.19 7.19 -44.90
N ALA A 676 -2.14 6.12 -44.09
CA ALA A 676 -0.93 5.71 -43.37
C ALA A 676 0.16 5.15 -44.30
N ALA A 677 -0.21 4.50 -45.42
CA ALA A 677 0.72 3.94 -46.40
C ALA A 677 1.31 4.97 -47.39
N GLN A 678 0.71 6.16 -47.52
CA GLN A 678 1.28 7.27 -48.30
C GLN A 678 2.24 8.14 -47.49
N SER A 679 2.03 8.26 -46.17
CA SER A 679 2.90 9.04 -45.29
C SER A 679 4.26 8.35 -45.04
N SER A 680 4.27 7.01 -44.98
CA SER A 680 5.51 6.21 -44.85
C SER A 680 6.37 6.16 -46.12
N LYS A 681 5.81 6.45 -47.29
CA LYS A 681 6.57 6.59 -48.55
C LYS A 681 7.14 7.99 -48.79
N GLN A 682 6.70 9.01 -48.05
CA GLN A 682 7.29 10.36 -48.10
C GLN A 682 8.44 10.55 -47.11
N ALA A 683 8.41 9.87 -45.95
CA ALA A 683 9.52 9.90 -44.99
C ALA A 683 10.79 9.17 -45.49
N ALA A 684 10.65 8.07 -46.25
CA ALA A 684 11.78 7.33 -46.82
C ALA A 684 12.47 8.00 -48.02
N LYS A 685 12.08 9.23 -48.38
CA LYS A 685 12.68 10.01 -49.49
C LYS A 685 13.42 11.26 -49.02
N GLN A 686 13.49 11.54 -47.71
CA GLN A 686 14.21 12.67 -47.14
C GLN A 686 15.52 12.32 -46.42
N ASP A 687 15.76 11.06 -46.04
CA ASP A 687 17.04 10.61 -45.44
C ASP A 687 18.11 10.16 -46.47
N GLY A 688 18.02 10.66 -47.70
CA GLY A 688 18.94 10.35 -48.79
C GLY A 688 19.82 11.51 -49.26
N GLN A 689 19.78 12.67 -48.60
CA GLN A 689 20.65 13.83 -48.86
C GLN A 689 20.81 14.70 -47.61
N ALA A 690 21.75 14.34 -46.73
CA ALA A 690 22.55 15.24 -45.88
C ALA A 690 23.70 14.44 -45.26
#